data_AF-A0AB36PTX2-F1
#
_entry.id   AF-A0AB36PTX2-F1
#
_cell.length_a   1.000
_cell.length_b   1.000
_cell.length_c   1.000
_cell.angle_alpha   90.00
_cell.angle_beta   90.00
_cell.angle_gamma   90.00
#
_symmetry.space_group_name_H-M   'P 1'
#
loop_
_entity.id
_entity.type
_entity.pdbx_description
1 polymer ?
#
loop_
_entity_poly.entity_id
_entity_poly.type
_entity_poly.pdbx_seq_one_letter_code
_entity_poly.pdbx_strand_id
1 'polypeptide(L)'
;MAVATRIGDLTEDSGTNTAAVSGNTIRAQTIVNDSSNTLEGKLSDDYASSTLGTSSLTFGTPFGLEPRHVTQGAILAETAQINIATGHKATVSEGIIGTQNTAKQEVAAGASLSLQENTIDASLAVNNAANRIAIDKEGDPTFQGSVLITNLQQNKEGSVDAETTESGILAQATEGDVANVMSILSGSLNVAENIVSSSATGNQTVGAAGAAGHQIVIGGQLSVDSNTTGNGSSTISHDGGSAFAETAADFVIANNQANIVTDAADHLTISSASIGVEGTPTIGAVVDAVEGGSVVLADNAVTSQAVGNNTSAAILKDDDSAVGFDATAALANHQINLFSDIAATTQNGSVVAIVGKARDSIFDEGTVDVSGNKISALAFGNSASQQLALDANNLTAGDSTGLLTGGPNDETTHDSGLRAKAGAMLTSLQANYSSDISANNAASVVGVYGDNKVGSDISGAKLTVENNTQQATAIGSDATNLLGQVHYEDGKADHVAGLGGNSVAGSAGIANVQVGDAGSSVIASLTDAVAGFPGISSRAPITLPFFNANVKQEESSFSVTDNVQSASASGTQSRNELVVESNSVTANIGTGAQEHPTSSNTGLDGAYVRDNEDSFHTIHQPMIMAAYGLINDQSIGGRVNALGP
;
A
#
# COMPACT_ATOMS: atom_id res chain seq x y z
N MET A 1 13.65 18.84 6.91
CA MET A 1 14.98 18.52 7.48
C MET A 1 14.84 18.45 8.99
N ALA A 2 14.64 17.25 9.55
CA ALA A 2 14.81 17.03 10.97
C ALA A 2 16.32 16.91 11.26
N VAL A 3 16.81 17.62 12.26
CA VAL A 3 18.22 17.56 12.69
C VAL A 3 18.32 16.65 13.92
N ALA A 4 19.32 15.77 13.91
CA ALA A 4 19.60 14.71 14.87
C ALA A 4 19.29 15.07 16.34
N THR A 5 18.56 14.19 17.03
CA THR A 5 18.44 14.20 18.49
C THR A 5 18.87 12.83 18.99
N ARG A 6 20.08 12.71 19.56
CA ARG A 6 20.52 11.51 20.28
C ARG A 6 19.75 11.46 21.60
N ILE A 7 18.77 10.56 21.70
CA ILE A 7 17.93 10.38 22.90
C ILE A 7 18.48 9.20 23.72
N GLY A 8 19.37 9.48 24.68
CA GLY A 8 19.75 8.53 25.74
C GLY A 8 21.22 8.14 25.79
N ASP A 9 21.99 8.82 26.65
CA ASP A 9 23.32 8.37 27.09
C ASP A 9 23.28 8.02 28.58
N LEU A 10 23.50 6.75 28.94
CA LEU A 10 23.82 6.38 30.32
C LEU A 10 25.34 6.29 30.49
N THR A 11 25.90 7.25 31.21
CA THR A 11 27.31 7.28 31.59
C THR A 11 27.45 7.32 33.12
N GLU A 12 27.19 6.21 33.81
CA GLU A 12 27.47 6.13 35.25
C GLU A 12 28.17 4.83 35.70
N ASP A 13 29.00 5.02 36.74
CA ASP A 13 30.17 4.24 37.15
C ASP A 13 29.85 3.08 38.14
N SER A 14 28.61 2.60 38.20
CA SER A 14 28.24 1.51 39.13
C SER A 14 27.09 0.64 38.64
N GLY A 15 27.27 -0.68 38.79
CA GLY A 15 26.49 -1.75 38.15
C GLY A 15 25.01 -1.89 38.52
N THR A 16 24.32 -2.75 37.75
CA THR A 16 22.87 -3.02 37.67
C THR A 16 22.01 -2.06 36.81
N ASN A 17 22.63 -1.28 35.92
CA ASN A 17 21.90 -0.29 35.13
C ASN A 17 21.00 -0.94 34.06
N THR A 18 19.69 -0.72 34.19
CA THR A 18 18.69 -0.98 33.15
C THR A 18 18.44 0.31 32.38
N ALA A 19 18.50 0.27 31.05
CA ALA A 19 18.09 1.37 30.19
C ALA A 19 17.02 0.91 29.22
N ALA A 20 15.97 1.70 29.06
CA ALA A 20 14.91 1.46 28.09
C ALA A 20 14.65 2.74 27.30
N VAL A 21 14.72 2.62 25.98
CA VAL A 21 14.38 3.66 25.02
C VAL A 21 13.26 3.09 24.16
N SER A 22 12.03 3.58 24.36
CA SER A 22 10.90 3.12 23.57
C SER A 22 9.93 4.21 23.16
N GLY A 23 9.22 3.97 22.07
CA GLY A 23 8.17 4.86 21.56
C GLY A 23 8.68 6.21 21.03
N ASN A 24 9.98 6.34 20.71
CA ASN A 24 10.52 7.58 20.17
C ASN A 24 10.29 7.65 18.65
N THR A 25 10.05 8.85 18.13
CA THR A 25 9.84 9.06 16.69
C THR A 25 10.68 10.23 16.18
N ILE A 26 11.45 10.01 15.11
CA ILE A 26 12.07 11.06 14.29
C ILE A 26 11.38 11.03 12.93
N ARG A 27 10.62 12.08 12.58
CA ARG A 27 9.80 12.08 11.37
C ARG A 27 10.01 13.33 10.51
N ALA A 28 10.00 13.13 9.20
CA ALA A 28 9.74 14.17 8.21
C ALA A 28 8.45 13.82 7.45
N GLN A 29 7.45 14.69 7.51
CA GLN A 29 6.18 14.47 6.80
C GLN A 29 5.83 15.69 5.97
N THR A 30 5.48 15.45 4.71
CA THR A 30 5.00 16.47 3.78
C THR A 30 3.68 16.01 3.16
N ILE A 31 2.63 16.82 3.29
CA ILE A 31 1.41 16.69 2.50
C ILE A 31 1.25 18.01 1.74
N VAL A 32 1.25 17.96 0.40
CA VAL A 32 1.26 19.19 -0.41
C VAL A 32 -0.13 19.85 -0.37
N ASN A 33 -1.17 19.07 -0.69
CA ASN A 33 -2.56 19.48 -0.60
C ASN A 33 -3.33 18.46 0.23
N ASP A 34 -4.04 18.94 1.24
CA ASP A 34 -4.89 18.11 2.11
C ASP A 34 -6.29 18.73 2.19
N SER A 35 -7.32 17.94 1.93
CA SER A 35 -8.70 18.43 1.97
C SER A 35 -9.67 17.28 2.26
N SER A 36 -10.50 17.46 3.26
CA SER A 36 -11.52 16.50 3.65
C SER A 36 -12.84 17.20 3.92
N ASN A 37 -13.94 16.56 3.52
CA ASN A 37 -15.27 17.01 3.86
C ASN A 37 -15.99 15.93 4.66
N THR A 38 -16.73 16.36 5.68
CA THR A 38 -17.61 15.47 6.43
C THR A 38 -18.99 16.12 6.50
N LEU A 39 -19.99 15.45 5.91
CA LEU A 39 -21.38 15.86 5.98
C LEU A 39 -22.14 14.77 6.74
N GLU A 40 -22.57 15.07 7.95
CA GLU A 40 -23.37 14.17 8.77
C GLU A 40 -24.61 14.91 9.22
N GLY A 41 -25.77 14.26 9.12
CA GLY A 41 -27.00 14.91 9.52
C GLY A 41 -28.23 14.04 9.32
N LYS A 42 -29.31 14.51 9.92
CA LYS A 42 -30.61 13.88 9.80
C LYS A 42 -31.42 14.54 8.71
N LEU A 43 -32.09 13.73 7.90
CA LEU A 43 -32.98 14.20 6.85
C LEU A 43 -34.37 14.50 7.42
N SER A 44 -34.97 15.60 6.99
CA SER A 44 -36.38 15.88 7.30
C SER A 44 -37.31 14.95 6.52
N ASP A 45 -38.43 14.58 7.12
CA ASP A 45 -39.41 13.64 6.52
C ASP A 45 -39.93 14.09 5.13
N ASP A 46 -39.91 15.39 4.82
CA ASP A 46 -40.39 15.95 3.54
C ASP A 46 -39.28 16.17 2.49
N TYR A 47 -38.05 15.69 2.72
CA TYR A 47 -36.95 15.92 1.78
C TYR A 47 -37.10 15.05 0.51
N ALA A 48 -37.26 15.71 -0.64
CA ALA A 48 -37.22 15.07 -1.95
C ALA A 48 -36.48 15.95 -2.96
N SER A 49 -35.61 15.35 -3.78
CA SER A 49 -34.84 16.03 -4.83
C SER A 49 -34.74 15.16 -6.07
N SER A 50 -35.22 15.64 -7.22
CA SER A 50 -35.11 14.95 -8.51
C SER A 50 -33.76 15.09 -9.22
N THR A 51 -32.74 15.53 -8.48
CA THR A 51 -31.41 15.75 -9.02
C THR A 51 -30.64 14.43 -8.98
N LEU A 52 -30.29 13.90 -10.15
CA LEU A 52 -29.41 12.73 -10.25
C LEU A 52 -27.98 13.10 -9.82
N GLY A 53 -27.30 12.20 -9.11
CA GLY A 53 -25.90 12.36 -8.77
C GLY A 53 -25.06 12.16 -10.03
N THR A 54 -24.31 13.17 -10.46
CA THR A 54 -23.43 13.10 -11.63
C THR A 54 -22.06 13.71 -11.33
N SER A 55 -21.00 13.02 -11.75
CA SER A 55 -19.65 13.56 -11.78
C SER A 55 -19.09 13.35 -13.17
N SER A 56 -18.72 14.44 -13.84
CA SER A 56 -18.10 14.44 -15.16
C SER A 56 -16.77 15.16 -15.10
N LEU A 57 -15.70 14.49 -15.51
CA LEU A 57 -14.36 15.01 -15.63
C LEU A 57 -13.92 14.91 -17.09
N THR A 58 -13.39 16.01 -17.62
CA THR A 58 -12.77 16.03 -18.94
C THR A 58 -11.39 16.70 -18.84
N PHE A 59 -10.36 15.98 -19.27
CA PHE A 59 -9.06 16.55 -19.60
C PHE A 59 -9.06 16.86 -21.09
N GLY A 60 -8.95 18.15 -21.44
CA GLY A 60 -8.95 18.57 -22.84
C GLY A 60 -7.73 18.07 -23.61
N THR A 61 -7.81 18.04 -24.95
CA THR A 61 -6.68 17.74 -25.82
C THR A 61 -5.85 19.00 -26.15
N PRO A 62 -4.50 18.93 -26.09
CA PRO A 62 -3.70 17.85 -25.50
C PRO A 62 -3.78 17.85 -23.97
N PHE A 63 -3.47 16.70 -23.35
CA PHE A 63 -3.31 16.56 -21.89
C PHE A 63 -2.44 17.72 -21.42
N GLY A 64 -3.00 18.59 -20.57
CA GLY A 64 -2.36 19.85 -20.21
C GLY A 64 -3.28 21.06 -20.19
N LEU A 65 -4.45 20.99 -20.84
CA LEU A 65 -5.55 21.92 -20.60
C LEU A 65 -6.14 21.70 -19.19
N GLU A 66 -6.58 22.79 -18.56
CA GLU A 66 -7.20 22.76 -17.23
C GLU A 66 -8.34 21.73 -17.19
N PRO A 67 -8.33 20.80 -16.21
CA PRO A 67 -9.39 19.82 -16.08
C PRO A 67 -10.74 20.53 -15.88
N ARG A 68 -11.76 20.08 -16.62
CA ARG A 68 -13.13 20.50 -16.39
C ARG A 68 -13.84 19.43 -15.58
N HIS A 69 -14.08 19.73 -14.30
CA HIS A 69 -14.86 18.90 -13.39
C HIS A 69 -16.25 19.54 -13.23
N VAL A 70 -17.30 18.80 -13.55
CA VAL A 70 -18.70 19.22 -13.44
C VAL A 70 -19.41 18.19 -12.59
N THR A 71 -20.00 18.64 -11.49
CA THR A 71 -20.64 17.79 -10.49
C THR A 71 -22.06 18.27 -10.24
N GLN A 72 -22.95 17.34 -9.94
CA GLN A 72 -24.32 17.63 -9.57
C GLN A 72 -24.80 16.57 -8.58
N GLY A 73 -25.44 16.99 -7.50
CA GLY A 73 -26.01 16.08 -6.51
C GLY A 73 -26.88 16.83 -5.53
N ALA A 74 -27.82 16.12 -4.89
CA ALA A 74 -28.69 16.72 -3.88
C ALA A 74 -27.93 16.93 -2.55
N ILE A 75 -27.04 15.99 -2.21
CA ILE A 75 -26.03 16.09 -1.16
C ILE A 75 -24.68 15.82 -1.83
N LEU A 76 -23.74 16.76 -1.73
CA LEU A 76 -22.47 16.72 -2.47
C LEU A 76 -21.29 17.04 -1.55
N ALA A 77 -20.26 16.18 -1.60
CA ALA A 77 -18.92 16.47 -1.10
C ALA A 77 -17.93 16.38 -2.27
N GLU A 78 -17.23 17.48 -2.53
CA GLU A 78 -16.25 17.57 -3.61
C GLU A 78 -14.92 18.11 -3.09
N THR A 79 -13.83 17.52 -3.57
CA THR A 79 -12.47 18.03 -3.36
C THR A 79 -11.73 18.11 -4.69
N ALA A 80 -11.19 19.27 -5.02
CA ALA A 80 -10.31 19.46 -6.17
C ALA A 80 -8.92 19.92 -5.70
N GLN A 81 -7.89 19.16 -6.06
CA GLN A 81 -6.50 19.40 -5.68
C GLN A 81 -5.61 19.24 -6.91
N ILE A 82 -4.93 20.31 -7.30
CA ILE A 82 -4.00 20.30 -8.43
C ILE A 82 -2.66 20.82 -7.93
N ASN A 83 -1.64 19.97 -7.95
CA ASN A 83 -0.26 20.37 -7.73
C ASN A 83 0.40 20.66 -9.08
N ILE A 84 0.99 21.85 -9.22
CA ILE A 84 1.84 22.25 -10.36
C ILE A 84 3.26 22.60 -9.90
N ALA A 85 3.55 22.50 -8.60
CA ALA A 85 4.84 22.85 -8.04
C ALA A 85 5.76 21.63 -8.02
N THR A 86 7.06 21.88 -8.21
CA THR A 86 8.12 20.86 -8.24
C THR A 86 8.99 20.91 -6.98
N GLY A 87 9.74 19.84 -6.72
CA GLY A 87 10.74 19.81 -5.66
C GLY A 87 10.20 19.51 -4.26
N HIS A 88 9.03 18.87 -4.16
CA HIS A 88 8.48 18.43 -2.88
C HIS A 88 9.32 17.31 -2.30
N LYS A 89 9.73 17.45 -1.04
CA LYS A 89 10.55 16.46 -0.35
C LYS A 89 10.12 16.24 1.09
N ALA A 90 10.33 15.02 1.58
CA ALA A 90 10.32 14.68 2.99
C ALA A 90 11.61 13.93 3.28
N THR A 91 12.50 14.49 4.10
CA THR A 91 13.81 13.88 4.36
C THR A 91 14.14 13.85 5.84
N VAL A 92 14.45 12.65 6.32
CA VAL A 92 15.22 12.43 7.55
C VAL A 92 16.63 12.00 7.17
N SER A 93 17.61 12.75 7.64
CA SER A 93 19.03 12.50 7.42
C SER A 93 19.71 12.47 8.78
N GLU A 94 20.64 11.54 8.98
CA GLU A 94 21.44 11.43 10.21
C GLU A 94 20.56 11.28 11.48
N GLY A 95 19.36 10.69 11.35
CA GLY A 95 18.47 10.43 12.47
C GLY A 95 19.01 9.28 13.31
N ILE A 96 19.31 9.49 14.59
CA ILE A 96 19.86 8.45 15.46
C ILE A 96 19.01 8.32 16.72
N ILE A 97 18.46 7.13 16.96
CA ILE A 97 17.85 6.75 18.24
C ILE A 97 18.72 5.63 18.82
N GLY A 98 19.10 5.72 20.08
CA GLY A 98 19.95 4.67 20.61
C GLY A 98 20.14 4.73 22.11
N THR A 99 20.71 3.65 22.62
CA THR A 99 21.13 3.54 24.01
C THR A 99 22.55 3.02 24.03
N GLN A 100 23.38 3.58 24.90
CA GLN A 100 24.74 3.12 25.10
C GLN A 100 24.97 2.85 26.58
N ASN A 101 25.49 1.67 26.89
CA ASN A 101 26.13 1.36 28.16
C ASN A 101 27.64 1.27 27.90
N THR A 102 28.40 2.15 28.57
CA THR A 102 29.87 2.15 28.49
C THR A 102 30.45 1.72 29.82
N ALA A 103 31.13 0.57 29.84
CA ALA A 103 31.74 0.04 31.05
C ALA A 103 33.07 0.75 31.36
N LYS A 104 33.25 1.23 32.59
CA LYS A 104 34.56 1.69 33.12
C LYS A 104 35.23 0.67 34.06
N GLN A 105 34.50 -0.38 34.45
CA GLN A 105 34.94 -1.56 35.21
C GLN A 105 34.09 -2.78 34.78
N GLU A 106 34.49 -4.00 35.19
CA GLU A 106 33.75 -5.25 34.96
C GLU A 106 32.25 -5.05 35.31
N VAL A 107 31.37 -5.24 34.32
CA VAL A 107 29.94 -4.93 34.47
C VAL A 107 29.33 -5.92 35.46
N ALA A 108 28.72 -5.42 36.54
CA ALA A 108 28.03 -6.27 37.51
C ALA A 108 26.91 -7.07 36.82
N ALA A 109 26.76 -8.35 37.20
CA ALA A 109 25.77 -9.26 36.67
C ALA A 109 24.34 -8.67 36.64
N GLY A 110 23.67 -8.74 35.48
CA GLY A 110 22.22 -8.48 35.36
C GLY A 110 21.76 -7.13 34.78
N ALA A 111 22.62 -6.35 34.11
CA ALA A 111 22.20 -5.13 33.39
C ALA A 111 21.34 -5.45 32.16
N SER A 112 20.30 -4.65 31.87
CA SER A 112 19.41 -4.86 30.72
C SER A 112 19.24 -3.62 29.86
N LEU A 113 19.43 -3.73 28.54
CA LEU A 113 19.21 -2.67 27.57
C LEU A 113 18.00 -3.00 26.69
N SER A 114 17.15 -2.02 26.46
CA SER A 114 15.95 -2.17 25.66
C SER A 114 15.80 -0.99 24.71
N LEU A 115 15.63 -1.29 23.43
CA LEU A 115 15.36 -0.33 22.36
C LEU A 115 14.16 -0.85 21.58
N GLN A 116 12.95 -0.39 21.93
CA GLN A 116 11.70 -0.98 21.42
C GLN A 116 10.77 0.06 20.80
N GLU A 117 10.00 -0.29 19.78
CA GLU A 117 8.94 0.57 19.24
C GLU A 117 9.42 1.98 18.81
N ASN A 118 10.68 2.13 18.39
CA ASN A 118 11.20 3.41 17.92
C ASN A 118 11.06 3.52 16.40
N THR A 119 10.70 4.71 15.92
CA THR A 119 10.46 4.96 14.48
C THR A 119 11.33 6.11 13.97
N ILE A 120 11.98 5.90 12.83
CA ILE A 120 12.59 6.95 12.02
C ILE A 120 11.95 6.89 10.63
N ASP A 121 11.22 7.91 10.22
CA ASP A 121 10.49 7.85 8.96
C ASP A 121 10.37 9.16 8.18
N ALA A 122 10.31 9.01 6.86
CA ALA A 122 10.02 10.07 5.92
C ALA A 122 8.78 9.72 5.10
N SER A 123 7.74 10.56 5.11
CA SER A 123 6.51 10.32 4.37
C SER A 123 6.11 11.53 3.53
N LEU A 124 5.73 11.32 2.28
CA LEU A 124 5.25 12.36 1.39
C LEU A 124 3.99 11.92 0.65
N ALA A 125 2.94 12.75 0.69
CA ALA A 125 1.78 12.64 -0.19
C ALA A 125 1.58 13.96 -0.96
N VAL A 126 1.33 13.94 -2.27
CA VAL A 126 1.02 15.19 -3.00
C VAL A 126 -0.38 15.63 -2.64
N ASN A 127 -1.37 14.87 -3.07
CA ASN A 127 -2.77 15.21 -2.85
C ASN A 127 -3.38 14.15 -1.92
N ASN A 128 -3.97 14.60 -0.82
CA ASN A 128 -4.70 13.75 0.12
C ASN A 128 -6.14 14.22 0.24
N ALA A 129 -7.09 13.30 0.05
CA ALA A 129 -8.49 13.60 0.25
C ALA A 129 -9.21 12.48 1.01
N ALA A 130 -10.07 12.86 1.95
CA ALA A 130 -10.97 11.92 2.62
C ALA A 130 -12.35 12.57 2.79
N ASN A 131 -13.37 11.99 2.20
CA ASN A 131 -14.71 12.57 2.17
C ASN A 131 -15.69 11.58 2.77
N ARG A 132 -16.52 12.06 3.68
CA ARG A 132 -17.55 11.25 4.34
C ARG A 132 -18.90 11.94 4.24
N ILE A 133 -19.91 11.19 3.81
CA ILE A 133 -21.30 11.58 3.92
C ILE A 133 -22.03 10.50 4.71
N ALA A 134 -22.62 10.86 5.85
CA ALA A 134 -23.51 9.98 6.60
C ALA A 134 -24.92 10.59 6.64
N ILE A 135 -25.90 9.83 6.15
CA ILE A 135 -27.31 10.22 6.18
C ILE A 135 -28.04 9.40 7.23
N ASP A 136 -28.67 10.09 8.17
CA ASP A 136 -29.44 9.48 9.26
C ASP A 136 -30.88 10.02 9.28
N LYS A 137 -31.72 9.44 10.14
CA LYS A 137 -33.15 9.76 10.24
C LYS A 137 -33.50 10.59 11.47
N GLU A 138 -34.48 11.50 11.33
CA GLU A 138 -35.24 12.03 12.47
C GLU A 138 -36.44 11.13 12.85
N GLY A 139 -37.00 10.35 11.90
CA GLY A 139 -38.22 9.52 12.04
C GLY A 139 -38.19 8.21 11.24
N ASP A 140 -39.26 7.88 10.49
CA ASP A 140 -39.28 6.82 9.46
C ASP A 140 -39.31 7.42 8.03
N PRO A 141 -38.32 8.24 7.64
CA PRO A 141 -38.32 8.93 6.35
C PRO A 141 -37.93 7.99 5.21
N THR A 142 -38.50 8.28 4.03
CA THR A 142 -37.95 7.83 2.76
C THR A 142 -37.06 8.93 2.20
N PHE A 143 -35.77 8.64 1.99
CA PHE A 143 -34.89 9.54 1.25
C PHE A 143 -35.11 9.39 -0.25
N GLN A 144 -35.46 10.50 -0.90
CA GLN A 144 -35.55 10.61 -2.36
C GLN A 144 -34.58 11.67 -2.85
N GLY A 145 -33.43 11.26 -3.36
CA GLY A 145 -32.41 12.20 -3.83
C GLY A 145 -31.11 11.50 -4.16
N SER A 146 -30.08 12.31 -4.42
CA SER A 146 -28.74 11.81 -4.71
C SER A 146 -27.71 12.22 -3.67
N VAL A 147 -26.75 11.33 -3.43
CA VAL A 147 -25.58 11.55 -2.59
C VAL A 147 -24.35 11.32 -3.44
N LEU A 148 -23.52 12.34 -3.58
CA LEU A 148 -22.33 12.32 -4.42
C LEU A 148 -21.09 12.69 -3.59
N ILE A 149 -20.10 11.81 -3.60
CA ILE A 149 -18.72 12.13 -3.24
C ILE A 149 -17.88 12.10 -4.51
N THR A 150 -17.06 13.12 -4.74
CA THR A 150 -16.09 13.05 -5.83
C THR A 150 -14.83 13.83 -5.53
N ASN A 151 -13.74 13.40 -6.13
CA ASN A 151 -12.51 14.17 -6.12
C ASN A 151 -11.93 14.33 -7.52
N LEU A 152 -11.12 15.37 -7.64
CA LEU A 152 -10.14 15.56 -8.68
C LEU A 152 -8.80 15.78 -7.99
N GLN A 153 -7.89 14.83 -8.13
CA GLN A 153 -6.52 14.96 -7.63
C GLN A 153 -5.56 14.85 -8.81
N GLN A 154 -4.82 15.91 -9.06
CA GLN A 154 -3.83 15.95 -10.13
C GLN A 154 -2.47 16.37 -9.58
N ASN A 155 -1.45 15.57 -9.86
CA ASN A 155 -0.06 15.97 -9.75
C ASN A 155 0.50 16.21 -11.15
N LYS A 156 0.70 17.48 -11.49
CA LYS A 156 1.23 17.92 -12.77
C LYS A 156 2.67 18.38 -12.57
N GLU A 157 3.62 17.73 -13.23
CA GLU A 157 5.06 18.08 -13.24
C GLU A 157 5.78 18.00 -11.87
N GLY A 158 5.06 17.73 -10.77
CA GLY A 158 5.62 17.71 -9.42
C GLY A 158 6.26 16.38 -9.04
N SER A 159 7.55 16.20 -9.33
CA SER A 159 8.31 15.08 -8.74
C SER A 159 8.30 15.16 -7.21
N VAL A 160 8.24 14.00 -6.58
CA VAL A 160 8.22 13.84 -5.13
C VAL A 160 9.25 12.84 -4.66
N ASP A 161 9.80 13.13 -3.49
CA ASP A 161 10.89 12.33 -2.95
C ASP A 161 10.77 12.24 -1.42
N ALA A 162 10.62 11.02 -0.92
CA ALA A 162 10.64 10.72 0.51
C ALA A 162 11.86 9.87 0.86
N GLU A 163 12.74 10.38 1.70
CA GLU A 163 14.03 9.76 1.96
C GLU A 163 14.34 9.68 3.46
N THR A 164 14.71 8.48 3.90
CA THR A 164 15.37 8.26 5.19
C THR A 164 16.77 7.77 4.91
N THR A 165 17.76 8.64 5.14
CA THR A 165 19.15 8.41 4.78
C THR A 165 20.05 8.55 6.00
N GLU A 166 21.14 7.78 6.03
CA GLU A 166 22.16 7.83 7.08
C GLU A 166 21.60 7.74 8.51
N SER A 167 20.44 7.09 8.66
CA SER A 167 19.72 7.00 9.94
C SER A 167 19.92 5.64 10.60
N GLY A 168 19.89 5.62 11.93
CA GLY A 168 20.23 4.43 12.71
C GLY A 168 19.46 4.30 14.02
N ILE A 169 19.09 3.07 14.37
CA ILE A 169 18.51 2.69 15.65
C ILE A 169 19.46 1.70 16.33
N LEU A 170 20.22 2.15 17.33
CA LEU A 170 21.40 1.42 17.83
C LEU A 170 21.41 1.24 19.35
N ALA A 171 21.48 0.00 19.80
CA ALA A 171 21.79 -0.35 21.19
C ALA A 171 23.25 -0.84 21.29
N GLN A 172 24.00 -0.28 22.24
CA GLN A 172 25.43 -0.58 22.40
C GLN A 172 25.77 -0.92 23.86
N ALA A 173 26.51 -2.00 24.07
CA ALA A 173 27.16 -2.36 25.33
C ALA A 173 28.66 -2.58 25.07
N THR A 174 29.45 -1.50 25.17
CA THR A 174 30.85 -1.47 24.71
C THR A 174 31.80 -0.95 25.81
N GLU A 175 33.09 -1.25 25.69
CA GLU A 175 34.19 -0.75 26.51
C GLU A 175 34.19 0.79 26.51
N GLY A 176 34.39 1.38 27.69
CA GLY A 176 34.68 2.81 27.83
C GLY A 176 36.15 3.13 27.57
N ASP A 177 36.54 4.40 27.63
CA ASP A 177 37.92 4.87 27.36
C ASP A 177 39.02 4.37 28.35
N VAL A 178 38.76 3.33 29.15
CA VAL A 178 39.70 2.78 30.14
C VAL A 178 40.42 1.57 29.53
N ALA A 179 41.74 1.68 29.33
CA ALA A 179 42.51 0.59 28.73
C ALA A 179 42.40 -0.73 29.52
N ASN A 180 42.05 -1.81 28.81
CA ASN A 180 41.93 -3.19 29.31
C ASN A 180 40.66 -3.45 30.16
N VAL A 181 39.54 -2.78 29.87
CA VAL A 181 38.26 -3.03 30.55
C VAL A 181 37.22 -3.47 29.52
N MET A 182 36.94 -4.77 29.46
CA MET A 182 35.92 -5.31 28.57
C MET A 182 34.50 -5.10 29.13
N SER A 183 33.57 -4.64 28.30
CA SER A 183 32.15 -4.67 28.63
C SER A 183 31.59 -6.07 28.39
N ILE A 184 31.23 -6.78 29.48
CA ILE A 184 30.61 -8.10 29.43
C ILE A 184 29.10 -7.97 29.59
N LEU A 185 28.34 -8.42 28.61
CA LEU A 185 26.88 -8.53 28.70
C LEU A 185 26.48 -9.86 29.36
N SER A 186 25.92 -9.76 30.57
CA SER A 186 25.38 -10.90 31.33
C SER A 186 23.87 -10.84 31.60
N GLY A 187 23.22 -9.71 31.28
CA GLY A 187 21.76 -9.59 31.23
C GLY A 187 21.25 -9.63 29.79
N SER A 188 20.23 -8.82 29.48
CA SER A 188 19.59 -8.81 28.15
C SER A 188 19.82 -7.50 27.38
N LEU A 189 19.97 -7.60 26.07
CA LEU A 189 19.90 -6.47 25.15
C LEU A 189 18.84 -6.79 24.10
N ASN A 190 17.72 -6.07 24.15
CA ASN A 190 16.57 -6.27 23.27
C ASN A 190 16.41 -5.08 22.32
N VAL A 191 16.41 -5.32 21.01
CA VAL A 191 16.11 -4.35 19.96
C VAL A 191 14.93 -4.88 19.18
N ALA A 192 13.72 -4.42 19.47
CA ALA A 192 12.51 -5.00 18.89
C ALA A 192 11.53 -3.97 18.35
N GLU A 193 10.77 -4.33 17.32
CA GLU A 193 9.68 -3.50 16.77
C GLU A 193 10.11 -2.08 16.36
N ASN A 194 11.39 -1.90 15.99
CA ASN A 194 11.90 -0.62 15.53
C ASN A 194 11.74 -0.49 14.01
N ILE A 195 11.44 0.71 13.53
CA ILE A 195 11.12 0.98 12.13
C ILE A 195 12.00 2.10 11.59
N VAL A 196 12.70 1.84 10.48
CA VAL A 196 13.32 2.86 9.65
C VAL A 196 12.65 2.81 8.28
N SER A 197 11.91 3.86 7.89
CA SER A 197 11.07 3.77 6.70
C SER A 197 11.01 5.04 5.86
N SER A 198 10.64 4.87 4.59
CA SER A 198 10.29 5.97 3.69
C SER A 198 9.03 5.62 2.91
N SER A 199 8.19 6.61 2.62
CA SER A 199 6.98 6.43 1.82
C SER A 199 6.68 7.66 0.97
N ALA A 200 6.39 7.45 -0.31
CA ALA A 200 5.97 8.51 -1.22
C ALA A 200 4.70 8.08 -1.97
N THR A 201 3.71 8.96 -2.00
CA THR A 201 2.48 8.75 -2.78
C THR A 201 2.17 9.99 -3.60
N GLY A 202 1.83 9.82 -4.88
CA GLY A 202 1.34 10.91 -5.72
C GLY A 202 -0.01 11.39 -5.19
N ASN A 203 -1.09 10.73 -5.59
CA ASN A 203 -2.44 11.05 -5.13
C ASN A 203 -2.94 9.95 -4.20
N GLN A 204 -3.58 10.34 -3.09
CA GLN A 204 -4.19 9.41 -2.17
C GLN A 204 -5.58 9.81 -1.70
N THR A 205 -6.42 8.80 -1.59
CA THR A 205 -7.71 8.82 -0.90
C THR A 205 -7.76 7.64 0.04
N VAL A 206 -7.26 7.79 1.27
CA VAL A 206 -7.19 6.69 2.23
C VAL A 206 -7.84 7.09 3.55
N GLY A 207 -8.60 6.19 4.14
CA GLY A 207 -9.26 6.41 5.43
C GLY A 207 -8.36 6.02 6.60
N ALA A 208 -8.69 6.52 7.79
CA ALA A 208 -8.02 6.12 9.02
C ALA A 208 -8.55 4.76 9.53
N ALA A 209 -7.69 4.01 10.24
CA ALA A 209 -8.09 2.82 11.00
C ALA A 209 -8.88 1.74 10.22
N GLY A 210 -8.52 1.52 8.95
CA GLY A 210 -9.16 0.51 8.11
C GLY A 210 -10.49 0.95 7.47
N ALA A 211 -10.94 2.19 7.71
CA ALA A 211 -12.05 2.77 6.97
C ALA A 211 -11.63 3.15 5.53
N ALA A 212 -12.62 3.23 4.64
CA ALA A 212 -12.41 3.77 3.30
C ALA A 212 -12.15 5.29 3.34
N GLY A 213 -11.30 5.79 2.43
CA GLY A 213 -10.99 7.22 2.33
C GLY A 213 -12.16 8.05 1.84
N HIS A 214 -12.97 7.51 0.93
CA HIS A 214 -14.28 8.06 0.60
C HIS A 214 -15.38 7.15 1.09
N GLN A 215 -16.36 7.70 1.80
CA GLN A 215 -17.37 6.90 2.44
C GLN A 215 -18.75 7.54 2.38
N ILE A 216 -19.72 6.82 1.83
CA ILE A 216 -21.14 7.12 2.04
C ILE A 216 -21.70 6.08 3.00
N VAL A 217 -22.30 6.54 4.10
CA VAL A 217 -23.01 5.69 5.06
C VAL A 217 -24.49 6.01 5.02
N ILE A 218 -25.29 4.99 4.72
CA ILE A 218 -26.75 5.04 4.71
C ILE A 218 -27.25 4.50 6.05
N GLY A 219 -27.95 5.33 6.83
CA GLY A 219 -28.49 4.90 8.13
C GLY A 219 -29.39 3.66 8.02
N GLY A 220 -29.28 2.74 8.97
CA GLY A 220 -29.84 1.39 8.87
C GLY A 220 -31.36 1.39 8.61
N GLN A 221 -32.12 2.19 9.36
CA GLN A 221 -33.58 2.28 9.22
C GLN A 221 -34.07 3.28 8.15
N LEU A 222 -33.19 3.82 7.30
CA LEU A 222 -33.58 4.71 6.21
C LEU A 222 -34.11 3.90 5.02
N SER A 223 -35.30 4.24 4.52
CA SER A 223 -35.75 3.78 3.20
C SER A 223 -35.19 4.71 2.14
N VAL A 224 -34.72 4.15 1.04
CA VAL A 224 -34.18 4.92 -0.08
C VAL A 224 -35.00 4.59 -1.31
N ASP A 225 -35.55 5.62 -1.96
CA ASP A 225 -36.29 5.47 -3.21
C ASP A 225 -35.72 6.42 -4.26
N SER A 226 -35.51 5.94 -5.47
CA SER A 226 -35.14 6.79 -6.60
C SER A 226 -36.38 7.48 -7.17
N ASN A 227 -36.18 8.70 -7.65
CA ASN A 227 -37.14 9.40 -8.49
C ASN A 227 -36.70 9.44 -9.96
N THR A 228 -35.66 8.70 -10.30
CA THR A 228 -35.19 8.48 -11.66
C THR A 228 -35.48 7.03 -12.05
N THR A 229 -35.74 6.82 -13.34
CA THR A 229 -35.96 5.47 -13.90
C THR A 229 -34.70 5.03 -14.64
N GLY A 230 -34.36 3.75 -14.60
CA GLY A 230 -33.20 3.20 -15.29
C GLY A 230 -32.07 2.74 -14.38
N ASN A 231 -30.99 2.29 -15.02
CA ASN A 231 -29.73 1.94 -14.36
C ASN A 231 -28.82 3.18 -14.22
N GLY A 232 -27.92 3.16 -13.24
CA GLY A 232 -26.79 4.07 -13.20
C GLY A 232 -25.87 3.84 -14.41
N SER A 233 -24.98 4.78 -14.70
CA SER A 233 -24.00 4.67 -15.78
C SER A 233 -22.63 5.22 -15.42
N SER A 234 -21.57 4.53 -15.83
CA SER A 234 -20.18 4.98 -15.70
C SER A 234 -19.49 4.80 -17.04
N THR A 235 -18.84 5.83 -17.53
CA THR A 235 -18.02 5.79 -18.75
C THR A 235 -16.68 6.43 -18.45
N ILE A 236 -15.61 5.70 -18.66
CA ILE A 236 -14.24 6.19 -18.50
C ILE A 236 -13.50 5.86 -19.80
N SER A 237 -12.78 6.82 -20.36
CA SER A 237 -11.98 6.62 -21.56
C SER A 237 -10.73 7.48 -21.55
N HIS A 238 -9.61 6.89 -21.91
CA HIS A 238 -8.40 7.59 -22.32
C HIS A 238 -8.35 7.65 -23.83
N ASP A 239 -7.99 8.81 -24.41
CA ASP A 239 -7.69 8.91 -25.84
C ASP A 239 -6.44 9.72 -26.08
N GLY A 240 -5.34 9.09 -26.54
CA GLY A 240 -4.20 9.71 -27.26
C GLY A 240 -3.68 11.10 -26.84
N GLY A 241 -3.95 11.56 -25.61
CA GLY A 241 -3.88 12.99 -25.28
C GLY A 241 -5.07 13.58 -24.49
N SER A 242 -6.05 12.80 -24.06
CA SER A 242 -7.22 13.23 -23.28
C SER A 242 -7.73 12.12 -22.38
N ALA A 243 -8.55 12.51 -21.41
CA ALA A 243 -9.30 11.58 -20.61
C ALA A 243 -10.70 12.13 -20.33
N PHE A 244 -11.67 11.24 -20.31
CA PHE A 244 -13.05 11.51 -20.00
C PHE A 244 -13.51 10.50 -18.97
N ALA A 245 -14.17 10.97 -17.91
CA ALA A 245 -14.82 10.14 -16.93
C ALA A 245 -16.19 10.74 -16.62
N GLU A 246 -17.26 9.97 -16.72
CA GLU A 246 -18.60 10.37 -16.31
C GLU A 246 -19.25 9.23 -15.53
N THR A 247 -19.76 9.54 -14.34
CA THR A 247 -20.51 8.59 -13.51
C THR A 247 -21.80 9.23 -13.05
N ALA A 248 -22.90 8.48 -13.16
CA ALA A 248 -24.24 8.92 -12.80
C ALA A 248 -25.02 7.81 -12.08
N ALA A 249 -25.56 8.11 -10.90
CA ALA A 249 -26.45 7.26 -10.10
C ALA A 249 -27.10 8.10 -8.99
N ASP A 250 -27.99 7.51 -8.18
CA ASP A 250 -28.50 8.15 -6.97
C ASP A 250 -27.37 8.28 -5.93
N PHE A 251 -26.61 7.20 -5.71
CA PHE A 251 -25.45 7.20 -4.81
C PHE A 251 -24.17 7.04 -5.63
N VAL A 252 -23.28 8.03 -5.57
CA VAL A 252 -22.05 8.03 -6.37
C VAL A 252 -20.84 8.33 -5.48
N ILE A 253 -19.79 7.52 -5.60
CA ILE A 253 -18.43 7.97 -5.29
C ILE A 253 -17.61 7.89 -6.58
N ALA A 254 -17.08 9.02 -7.05
CA ALA A 254 -16.23 9.08 -8.23
C ALA A 254 -14.84 9.60 -7.86
N ASN A 255 -13.85 8.70 -7.87
CA ASN A 255 -12.45 9.03 -7.61
C ASN A 255 -11.73 9.28 -8.93
N ASN A 256 -11.10 10.45 -9.07
CA ASN A 256 -10.29 10.77 -10.24
C ASN A 256 -8.91 11.25 -9.79
N GLN A 257 -7.88 10.44 -10.08
CA GLN A 257 -6.51 10.67 -9.66
C GLN A 257 -5.56 10.58 -10.86
N ALA A 258 -4.68 11.54 -11.00
CA ALA A 258 -3.80 11.64 -12.16
C ALA A 258 -2.41 12.15 -11.79
N ASN A 259 -1.37 11.40 -12.15
CA ASN A 259 0.00 11.88 -12.21
C ASN A 259 0.38 12.05 -13.67
N ILE A 260 0.61 13.28 -14.12
CA ILE A 260 0.74 13.59 -15.54
C ILE A 260 1.88 14.58 -15.78
N VAL A 261 2.70 14.29 -16.79
CA VAL A 261 3.54 15.29 -17.48
C VAL A 261 3.03 15.46 -18.91
N THR A 262 3.13 16.67 -19.47
CA THR A 262 2.60 16.98 -20.80
C THR A 262 3.62 16.81 -21.93
N ASP A 263 4.92 16.78 -21.59
CA ASP A 263 6.01 16.50 -22.53
C ASP A 263 6.56 15.10 -22.26
N ALA A 264 6.58 14.24 -23.29
CA ALA A 264 7.10 12.88 -23.19
C ALA A 264 8.62 12.82 -22.92
N ALA A 265 9.34 13.93 -23.12
CA ALA A 265 10.75 14.03 -22.75
C ALA A 265 10.95 14.24 -21.23
N ASP A 266 9.93 14.71 -20.53
CA ASP A 266 9.97 15.00 -19.10
C ASP A 266 9.20 13.93 -18.34
N HIS A 267 9.88 13.25 -17.42
CA HIS A 267 9.23 12.31 -16.50
C HIS A 267 9.14 12.97 -15.12
N LEU A 268 7.95 12.92 -14.51
CA LEU A 268 7.85 13.14 -13.07
C LEU A 268 8.23 11.84 -12.36
N THR A 269 8.84 11.94 -11.19
CA THR A 269 9.22 10.75 -10.41
C THR A 269 8.56 10.81 -9.04
N ILE A 270 7.95 9.71 -8.65
CA ILE A 270 7.44 9.47 -7.29
C ILE A 270 8.39 8.46 -6.65
N SER A 271 9.31 8.95 -5.82
CA SER A 271 10.38 8.15 -5.22
C SER A 271 10.30 8.04 -3.70
N SER A 272 10.59 6.84 -3.20
CA SER A 272 10.91 6.60 -1.79
C SER A 272 12.26 5.91 -1.66
N ALA A 273 13.06 6.32 -0.68
CA ALA A 273 14.39 5.79 -0.45
C ALA A 273 14.71 5.60 1.04
N SER A 274 15.07 4.38 1.44
CA SER A 274 15.62 4.08 2.76
C SER A 274 17.06 3.60 2.60
N ILE A 275 18.01 4.48 2.89
CA ILE A 275 19.44 4.30 2.57
C ILE A 275 20.27 4.23 3.85
N GLY A 276 20.81 3.05 4.13
CA GLY A 276 21.78 2.83 5.19
C GLY A 276 23.20 3.25 4.79
N VAL A 277 24.06 3.39 5.80
CA VAL A 277 25.50 3.61 5.59
C VAL A 277 26.18 2.25 5.49
N GLU A 278 26.97 2.04 4.44
CA GLU A 278 27.75 0.82 4.28
C GLU A 278 28.63 0.54 5.52
N GLY A 279 28.58 -0.70 6.01
CA GLY A 279 29.33 -1.12 7.20
C GLY A 279 28.79 -0.62 8.54
N THR A 280 27.67 0.11 8.56
CA THR A 280 27.01 0.56 9.80
C THR A 280 25.60 -0.04 9.89
N PRO A 281 25.21 -0.66 11.01
CA PRO A 281 23.84 -1.13 11.21
C PRO A 281 22.82 0.00 11.04
N THR A 282 21.77 -0.22 10.23
CA THR A 282 20.58 0.64 10.23
C THR A 282 19.78 0.41 11.50
N ILE A 283 19.59 -0.85 11.88
CA ILE A 283 19.05 -1.25 13.18
C ILE A 283 20.03 -2.27 13.75
N GLY A 284 20.52 -2.05 14.98
CA GLY A 284 21.64 -2.84 15.46
C GLY A 284 21.75 -2.98 16.97
N ALA A 285 22.28 -4.13 17.34
CA ALA A 285 22.82 -4.40 18.66
C ALA A 285 24.33 -4.55 18.56
N VAL A 286 25.11 -3.85 19.38
CA VAL A 286 26.58 -4.00 19.40
C VAL A 286 27.03 -4.32 20.80
N VAL A 287 27.71 -5.46 20.98
CA VAL A 287 28.21 -5.93 22.27
C VAL A 287 29.65 -6.40 22.15
N ASP A 288 30.47 -6.06 23.13
CA ASP A 288 31.90 -6.41 23.11
C ASP A 288 32.17 -7.85 23.54
N ALA A 289 31.49 -8.36 24.57
CA ALA A 289 31.55 -9.75 25.05
C ALA A 289 30.21 -10.17 25.65
N VAL A 290 29.94 -11.48 25.67
CA VAL A 290 28.69 -12.05 26.20
C VAL A 290 29.02 -13.23 27.11
N GLU A 291 28.54 -13.18 28.36
CA GLU A 291 28.71 -14.25 29.34
C GLU A 291 27.36 -14.54 30.02
N GLY A 292 26.69 -15.63 29.63
CA GLY A 292 25.35 -15.99 30.10
C GLY A 292 24.22 -15.02 29.73
N GLY A 293 24.52 -13.95 28.97
CA GLY A 293 23.57 -12.92 28.56
C GLY A 293 22.85 -13.21 27.23
N SER A 294 21.90 -12.35 26.88
CA SER A 294 21.11 -12.47 25.65
C SER A 294 21.09 -11.19 24.81
N VAL A 295 21.15 -11.35 23.49
CA VAL A 295 20.92 -10.29 22.49
C VAL A 295 19.75 -10.72 21.61
N VAL A 296 18.75 -9.86 21.46
CA VAL A 296 17.57 -10.13 20.63
C VAL A 296 17.37 -8.97 19.66
N LEU A 297 17.22 -9.30 18.37
CA LEU A 297 16.71 -8.40 17.34
C LEU A 297 15.43 -9.03 16.76
N ALA A 298 14.28 -8.53 17.18
CA ALA A 298 12.99 -9.09 16.80
C ALA A 298 12.10 -8.07 16.07
N ASP A 299 11.45 -8.49 14.98
CA ASP A 299 10.37 -7.72 14.35
C ASP A 299 10.73 -6.27 13.95
N ASN A 300 12.01 -6.01 13.67
CA ASN A 300 12.46 -4.70 13.19
C ASN A 300 12.27 -4.57 11.68
N ALA A 301 12.01 -3.36 11.19
CA ALA A 301 11.71 -3.10 9.78
C ALA A 301 12.57 -1.98 9.18
N VAL A 302 13.17 -2.23 8.01
CA VAL A 302 13.78 -1.21 7.15
C VAL A 302 13.06 -1.22 5.79
N THR A 303 12.25 -0.21 5.50
CA THR A 303 11.34 -0.28 4.34
C THR A 303 11.30 0.98 3.49
N SER A 304 11.04 0.84 2.20
CA SER A 304 10.64 1.94 1.32
C SER A 304 9.39 1.58 0.53
N GLN A 305 8.49 2.55 0.35
CA GLN A 305 7.26 2.37 -0.41
C GLN A 305 6.95 3.56 -1.33
N ALA A 306 6.75 3.32 -2.63
CA ALA A 306 6.30 4.33 -3.58
C ALA A 306 4.98 3.91 -4.23
N VAL A 307 4.01 4.83 -4.27
CA VAL A 307 2.69 4.59 -4.89
C VAL A 307 2.33 5.75 -5.82
N GLY A 308 1.98 5.48 -7.07
CA GLY A 308 1.53 6.53 -7.99
C GLY A 308 0.20 7.12 -7.52
N ASN A 309 -0.87 6.32 -7.61
CA ASN A 309 -2.20 6.68 -7.12
C ASN A 309 -2.71 5.60 -6.14
N ASN A 310 -3.28 6.02 -5.01
CA ASN A 310 -3.85 5.13 -4.00
C ASN A 310 -5.27 5.56 -3.65
N THR A 311 -6.25 4.66 -3.67
CA THR A 311 -7.62 5.02 -3.30
C THR A 311 -8.33 3.91 -2.55
N SER A 312 -9.15 4.31 -1.57
CA SER A 312 -10.15 3.44 -0.98
C SER A 312 -11.51 4.14 -0.89
N ALA A 313 -12.57 3.45 -1.30
CA ALA A 313 -13.92 3.98 -1.32
C ALA A 313 -14.95 2.95 -0.89
N ALA A 314 -15.94 3.37 -0.10
CA ALA A 314 -17.04 2.50 0.31
C ALA A 314 -18.40 3.20 0.32
N ILE A 315 -19.43 2.53 -0.19
CA ILE A 315 -20.84 2.85 0.08
C ILE A 315 -21.37 1.73 0.96
N LEU A 316 -21.77 2.07 2.18
CA LEU A 316 -22.17 1.12 3.21
C LEU A 316 -23.55 1.47 3.75
N LYS A 317 -24.28 0.45 4.19
CA LYS A 317 -25.43 0.61 5.07
C LYS A 317 -25.01 0.35 6.51
N ASP A 318 -25.57 1.12 7.44
CA ASP A 318 -25.42 0.90 8.88
C ASP A 318 -26.22 -0.32 9.34
N ASP A 319 -25.79 -0.98 10.42
CA ASP A 319 -26.22 -2.33 10.82
C ASP A 319 -27.63 -2.41 11.47
N ASP A 320 -28.26 -1.28 11.78
CA ASP A 320 -29.57 -1.19 12.41
C ASP A 320 -30.75 -1.44 11.42
N SER A 321 -31.12 -2.71 11.23
CA SER A 321 -32.37 -3.25 10.62
C SER A 321 -33.04 -2.42 9.50
N ALA A 322 -32.79 -2.82 8.25
CA ALA A 322 -33.15 -2.08 7.05
C ALA A 322 -34.60 -2.16 6.55
N VAL A 323 -35.19 -1.03 6.14
CA VAL A 323 -36.60 -0.94 5.67
C VAL A 323 -36.75 -1.21 4.14
N GLY A 324 -35.92 -0.59 3.29
CA GLY A 324 -35.91 -0.80 1.83
C GLY A 324 -34.82 0.02 1.10
N PHE A 325 -34.39 -0.43 -0.08
CA PHE A 325 -33.53 0.32 -0.99
C PHE A 325 -34.01 0.07 -2.43
N ASP A 326 -34.56 1.10 -3.08
CA ASP A 326 -35.00 1.09 -4.47
C ASP A 326 -34.33 2.25 -5.21
N ALA A 327 -33.04 2.11 -5.50
CA ALA A 327 -32.23 3.17 -6.09
C ALA A 327 -31.00 2.61 -6.82
N THR A 328 -30.16 3.50 -7.34
CA THR A 328 -28.91 3.16 -8.03
C THR A 328 -27.68 3.59 -7.23
N ALA A 329 -26.62 2.79 -7.28
CA ALA A 329 -25.35 3.05 -6.60
C ALA A 329 -24.16 2.77 -7.53
N ALA A 330 -23.18 3.68 -7.51
CA ALA A 330 -22.00 3.64 -8.36
C ALA A 330 -20.74 4.02 -7.57
N LEU A 331 -19.73 3.15 -7.57
CA LEU A 331 -18.37 3.51 -7.20
C LEU A 331 -17.51 3.50 -8.46
N ALA A 332 -16.98 4.66 -8.85
CA ALA A 332 -16.05 4.80 -9.95
C ALA A 332 -14.66 5.16 -9.43
N ASN A 333 -13.66 4.47 -9.96
CA ASN A 333 -12.24 4.76 -9.78
C ASN A 333 -11.59 5.00 -11.13
N HIS A 334 -10.92 6.14 -11.24
CA HIS A 334 -10.14 6.53 -12.39
C HIS A 334 -8.76 6.95 -11.93
N GLN A 335 -7.74 6.15 -12.27
CA GLN A 335 -6.35 6.40 -11.91
C GLN A 335 -5.46 6.34 -13.15
N ILE A 336 -4.64 7.37 -13.34
CA ILE A 336 -3.66 7.40 -14.44
C ILE A 336 -2.29 7.87 -13.96
N ASN A 337 -1.26 7.17 -14.40
CA ASN A 337 0.12 7.64 -14.45
C ASN A 337 0.50 7.80 -15.93
N LEU A 338 0.88 9.01 -16.34
CA LEU A 338 1.32 9.33 -17.69
C LEU A 338 2.66 10.07 -17.62
N PHE A 339 3.72 9.45 -18.15
CA PHE A 339 5.11 9.93 -18.02
C PHE A 339 5.49 10.16 -16.55
N SER A 340 5.12 9.21 -15.69
CA SER A 340 5.27 9.31 -14.24
C SER A 340 5.87 8.04 -13.69
N ASP A 341 7.17 8.06 -13.42
CA ASP A 341 7.89 6.90 -12.89
C ASP A 341 7.67 6.76 -11.38
N ILE A 342 7.53 5.52 -10.92
CA ILE A 342 7.33 5.16 -9.51
C ILE A 342 8.50 4.29 -9.07
N ALA A 343 9.23 4.73 -8.04
CA ALA A 343 10.46 4.08 -7.61
C ALA A 343 10.55 3.93 -6.08
N ALA A 344 10.70 2.70 -5.60
CA ALA A 344 11.01 2.42 -4.20
C ALA A 344 12.41 1.80 -4.09
N THR A 345 13.29 2.40 -3.29
CA THR A 345 14.66 1.92 -3.09
C THR A 345 14.94 1.68 -1.61
N THR A 346 15.38 0.48 -1.26
CA THR A 346 16.00 0.19 0.04
C THR A 346 17.44 -0.23 -0.25
N GLN A 347 18.41 0.53 0.23
CA GLN A 347 19.82 0.29 -0.08
C GLN A 347 20.63 0.23 1.21
N ASN A 348 21.54 -0.73 1.32
CA ASN A 348 22.39 -0.93 2.51
C ASN A 348 21.57 -1.05 3.82
N GLY A 349 20.30 -1.43 3.73
CA GLY A 349 19.45 -1.64 4.90
C GLY A 349 19.97 -2.82 5.69
N SER A 350 20.21 -2.65 6.98
CA SER A 350 20.78 -3.72 7.81
C SER A 350 20.12 -3.84 9.18
N VAL A 351 19.80 -5.08 9.56
CA VAL A 351 19.30 -5.44 10.90
C VAL A 351 20.22 -6.50 11.50
N VAL A 352 21.15 -6.09 12.36
CA VAL A 352 22.28 -6.95 12.71
C VAL A 352 22.67 -6.91 14.19
N ALA A 353 22.94 -8.08 14.77
CA ALA A 353 23.68 -8.19 16.02
C ALA A 353 25.17 -8.25 15.73
N ILE A 354 25.98 -7.44 16.40
CA ILE A 354 27.44 -7.47 16.35
C ILE A 354 27.93 -7.85 17.74
N VAL A 355 28.52 -9.04 17.87
CA VAL A 355 29.06 -9.56 19.12
C VAL A 355 30.58 -9.72 19.02
N GLY A 356 31.28 -9.61 20.15
CA GLY A 356 32.68 -10.02 20.23
C GLY A 356 33.71 -8.98 19.77
N LYS A 357 33.35 -7.70 19.69
CA LYS A 357 34.17 -6.59 19.12
C LYS A 357 35.46 -6.26 19.89
N ALA A 358 35.56 -6.62 21.18
CA ALA A 358 36.76 -6.37 21.99
C ALA A 358 37.93 -7.30 21.62
N ARG A 359 39.17 -6.89 21.92
CA ARG A 359 40.33 -7.81 21.87
C ARG A 359 40.16 -8.80 23.03
N ASP A 360 40.36 -10.09 22.76
CA ASP A 360 40.21 -11.18 23.73
C ASP A 360 38.76 -11.36 24.24
N SER A 361 37.77 -11.12 23.37
CA SER A 361 36.36 -11.26 23.73
C SER A 361 35.99 -12.69 24.14
N ILE A 362 35.17 -12.80 25.19
CA ILE A 362 34.60 -14.07 25.67
C ILE A 362 33.17 -14.15 25.16
N PHE A 363 32.83 -15.27 24.52
CA PHE A 363 31.44 -15.66 24.28
C PHE A 363 31.19 -17.00 24.98
N ASP A 364 30.65 -16.95 26.20
CA ASP A 364 30.43 -18.12 27.03
C ASP A 364 28.96 -18.20 27.45
N GLU A 365 28.29 -19.29 27.11
CA GLU A 365 26.86 -19.54 27.42
C GLU A 365 25.88 -18.43 26.96
N GLY A 366 26.27 -17.60 25.98
CA GLY A 366 25.46 -16.49 25.48
C GLY A 366 24.43 -16.90 24.41
N THR A 367 23.35 -16.12 24.28
CA THR A 367 22.34 -16.30 23.23
C THR A 367 22.20 -15.07 22.34
N VAL A 368 22.18 -15.24 21.03
CA VAL A 368 21.81 -14.20 20.06
C VAL A 368 20.68 -14.69 19.18
N ASP A 369 19.57 -13.96 19.17
CA ASP A 369 18.42 -14.25 18.31
C ASP A 369 18.13 -13.07 17.38
N VAL A 370 18.04 -13.33 16.08
CA VAL A 370 17.68 -12.36 15.05
C VAL A 370 16.49 -12.93 14.28
N SER A 371 15.30 -12.52 14.68
CA SER A 371 14.06 -13.14 14.23
C SER A 371 12.99 -12.16 13.74
N GLY A 372 12.21 -12.55 12.73
CA GLY A 372 11.04 -11.77 12.28
C GLY A 372 11.35 -10.41 11.62
N ASN A 373 12.62 -10.07 11.38
CA ASN A 373 12.99 -8.75 10.84
C ASN A 373 12.68 -8.65 9.34
N LYS A 374 12.32 -7.45 8.87
CA LYS A 374 11.92 -7.19 7.48
C LYS A 374 12.76 -6.08 6.85
N ILE A 375 13.31 -6.33 5.66
CA ILE A 375 13.95 -5.32 4.83
C ILE A 375 13.27 -5.33 3.46
N SER A 376 12.61 -4.24 3.03
CA SER A 376 11.81 -4.30 1.80
C SER A 376 11.66 -3.01 1.02
N ALA A 377 11.67 -3.12 -0.31
CA ALA A 377 11.24 -2.06 -1.23
C ALA A 377 9.93 -2.44 -1.94
N LEU A 378 8.92 -1.58 -1.92
CA LEU A 378 7.59 -1.82 -2.49
C LEU A 378 7.17 -0.68 -3.42
N ALA A 379 6.86 -0.98 -4.69
CA ALA A 379 6.41 0.01 -5.66
C ALA A 379 5.08 -0.39 -6.29
N PHE A 380 4.13 0.54 -6.33
CA PHE A 380 2.81 0.36 -6.92
C PHE A 380 2.51 1.50 -7.90
N GLY A 381 2.18 1.20 -9.16
CA GLY A 381 1.74 2.26 -10.07
C GLY A 381 0.39 2.82 -9.62
N ASN A 382 -0.65 2.00 -9.63
CA ASN A 382 -1.96 2.35 -9.10
C ASN A 382 -2.44 1.29 -8.09
N SER A 383 -3.12 1.73 -7.04
CA SER A 383 -3.75 0.86 -6.04
C SER A 383 -5.16 1.33 -5.72
N ALA A 384 -6.12 0.40 -5.70
CA ALA A 384 -7.52 0.68 -5.40
C ALA A 384 -8.16 -0.40 -4.53
N SER A 385 -8.95 0.04 -3.55
CA SER A 385 -9.83 -0.82 -2.74
C SER A 385 -11.24 -0.24 -2.70
N GLN A 386 -12.19 -0.92 -3.32
CA GLN A 386 -13.58 -0.46 -3.43
C GLN A 386 -14.54 -1.45 -2.79
N GLN A 387 -15.53 -0.92 -2.08
CA GLN A 387 -16.56 -1.72 -1.45
C GLN A 387 -17.96 -1.11 -1.60
N LEU A 388 -18.88 -1.82 -2.25
CA LEU A 388 -20.30 -1.46 -2.26
C LEU A 388 -21.09 -2.53 -1.50
N ALA A 389 -21.59 -2.17 -0.33
CA ALA A 389 -22.37 -3.04 0.54
C ALA A 389 -23.75 -2.41 0.80
N LEU A 390 -24.81 -3.07 0.32
CA LEU A 390 -26.20 -2.66 0.53
C LEU A 390 -26.97 -3.84 1.12
N ASP A 391 -27.48 -3.67 2.33
CA ASP A 391 -28.37 -4.64 2.98
C ASP A 391 -29.74 -4.01 3.25
N ALA A 392 -30.79 -4.55 2.64
CA ALA A 392 -32.15 -4.05 2.79
C ALA A 392 -33.20 -5.16 2.78
N ASN A 393 -34.26 -5.05 3.60
CA ASN A 393 -35.38 -6.00 3.57
C ASN A 393 -35.86 -6.27 2.13
N ASN A 394 -36.08 -5.21 1.36
CA ASN A 394 -36.26 -5.28 -0.08
C ASN A 394 -35.19 -4.40 -0.75
N LEU A 395 -34.38 -5.00 -1.62
CA LEU A 395 -33.36 -4.32 -2.40
C LEU A 395 -33.72 -4.40 -3.89
N THR A 396 -34.02 -3.27 -4.52
CA THR A 396 -34.15 -3.12 -5.96
C THR A 396 -33.05 -2.19 -6.45
N ALA A 397 -32.04 -2.75 -7.12
CA ALA A 397 -30.95 -1.99 -7.72
C ALA A 397 -31.23 -1.85 -9.22
N GLY A 398 -31.93 -0.78 -9.61
CA GLY A 398 -32.29 -0.51 -11.01
C GLY A 398 -33.34 -1.46 -11.60
N ASP A 399 -33.79 -1.16 -12.81
CA ASP A 399 -34.98 -1.78 -13.43
C ASP A 399 -34.70 -2.53 -14.74
N SER A 400 -33.43 -2.62 -15.18
CA SER A 400 -33.05 -3.19 -16.47
C SER A 400 -31.76 -4.03 -16.43
N THR A 401 -31.48 -4.75 -17.51
CA THR A 401 -30.28 -5.59 -17.65
C THR A 401 -29.00 -4.76 -17.53
N GLY A 402 -28.00 -5.28 -16.82
CA GLY A 402 -26.68 -4.68 -16.75
C GLY A 402 -25.91 -4.81 -18.07
N LEU A 403 -25.04 -3.83 -18.35
CA LEU A 403 -24.11 -3.81 -19.47
C LEU A 403 -22.73 -3.42 -18.94
N LEU A 404 -21.71 -4.22 -19.20
CA LEU A 404 -20.32 -3.94 -18.84
C LEU A 404 -19.44 -4.10 -20.09
N THR A 405 -18.56 -3.13 -20.33
CA THR A 405 -17.52 -3.19 -21.36
C THR A 405 -16.19 -2.74 -20.80
N GLY A 406 -15.11 -3.29 -21.35
CA GLY A 406 -13.73 -2.93 -21.04
C GLY A 406 -12.88 -2.97 -22.31
N GLY A 407 -11.68 -2.40 -22.25
CA GLY A 407 -10.69 -2.47 -23.33
C GLY A 407 -10.79 -1.32 -24.33
N PRO A 408 -10.00 -1.36 -25.42
CA PRO A 408 -9.76 -0.20 -26.26
C PRO A 408 -10.92 0.21 -27.16
N ASN A 409 -11.00 1.51 -27.45
CA ASN A 409 -12.15 2.15 -28.09
C ASN A 409 -12.17 2.04 -29.62
N ASP A 410 -10.98 1.86 -30.23
CA ASP A 410 -10.77 1.86 -31.68
C ASP A 410 -9.47 1.09 -32.05
N GLU A 411 -9.35 0.68 -33.32
CA GLU A 411 -8.19 -0.03 -33.90
C GLU A 411 -6.93 0.84 -34.02
N THR A 412 -7.05 2.17 -33.93
CA THR A 412 -5.96 3.10 -34.29
C THR A 412 -5.35 3.85 -33.12
N THR A 413 -6.05 3.91 -31.99
CA THR A 413 -5.59 4.54 -30.77
C THR A 413 -5.67 3.50 -29.65
N HIS A 414 -4.56 3.23 -28.97
CA HIS A 414 -4.40 2.20 -27.93
C HIS A 414 -5.11 2.57 -26.61
N ASP A 415 -6.34 3.04 -26.74
CA ASP A 415 -7.05 3.91 -25.84
C ASP A 415 -7.95 3.12 -24.92
N SER A 416 -7.59 3.01 -23.64
CA SER A 416 -8.37 2.22 -22.69
C SER A 416 -9.74 2.83 -22.42
N GLY A 417 -10.78 2.01 -22.52
CA GLY A 417 -12.16 2.38 -22.28
C GLY A 417 -12.85 1.44 -21.32
N LEU A 418 -13.81 2.00 -20.59
CA LEU A 418 -14.68 1.27 -19.68
C LEU A 418 -16.07 1.88 -19.78
N ARG A 419 -17.09 1.05 -19.97
CA ARG A 419 -18.49 1.48 -19.85
C ARG A 419 -19.27 0.48 -19.01
N ALA A 420 -19.98 0.98 -18.01
CA ALA A 420 -20.87 0.19 -17.18
C ALA A 420 -22.24 0.84 -17.11
N LYS A 421 -23.29 0.03 -17.13
CA LYS A 421 -24.65 0.39 -16.75
C LYS A 421 -25.23 -0.72 -15.91
N ALA A 422 -25.53 -0.45 -14.65
CA ALA A 422 -26.25 -1.38 -13.77
C ALA A 422 -26.91 -0.59 -12.65
N GLY A 423 -27.77 -1.23 -11.86
CA GLY A 423 -28.32 -0.61 -10.67
C GLY A 423 -27.28 -0.42 -9.57
N ALA A 424 -26.48 -1.44 -9.30
CA ALA A 424 -25.35 -1.38 -8.38
C ALA A 424 -24.04 -1.70 -9.13
N MET A 425 -23.10 -0.76 -9.21
CA MET A 425 -21.87 -1.00 -9.97
C MET A 425 -20.60 -0.49 -9.32
N LEU A 426 -19.52 -1.22 -9.57
CA LEU A 426 -18.14 -0.81 -9.34
C LEU A 426 -17.44 -0.68 -10.69
N THR A 427 -16.79 0.45 -10.93
CA THR A 427 -15.93 0.65 -12.09
C THR A 427 -14.55 1.08 -11.64
N SER A 428 -13.53 0.46 -12.22
CA SER A 428 -12.14 0.81 -11.94
C SER A 428 -11.35 0.77 -13.24
N LEU A 429 -10.82 1.93 -13.65
CA LEU A 429 -9.87 2.06 -14.74
C LEU A 429 -8.54 2.56 -14.17
N GLN A 430 -7.51 1.72 -14.24
CA GLN A 430 -6.16 2.05 -13.80
C GLN A 430 -5.21 1.96 -14.98
N ALA A 431 -4.53 3.06 -15.31
CA ALA A 431 -3.64 3.14 -16.46
C ALA A 431 -2.22 3.60 -16.07
N ASN A 432 -1.23 2.95 -16.66
CA ASN A 432 0.16 3.38 -16.69
C ASN A 432 0.58 3.54 -18.15
N TYR A 433 0.92 4.77 -18.55
CA TYR A 433 1.34 5.10 -19.90
C TYR A 433 2.74 5.71 -19.85
N SER A 434 3.70 5.07 -20.51
CA SER A 434 5.13 5.42 -20.49
C SER A 434 5.62 5.75 -19.09
N SER A 435 5.28 4.89 -18.13
CA SER A 435 5.51 5.11 -16.70
C SER A 435 6.11 3.85 -16.10
N ASP A 436 7.39 3.90 -15.74
CA ASP A 436 8.09 2.75 -15.18
C ASP A 436 7.79 2.59 -13.69
N ILE A 437 7.58 1.35 -13.24
CA ILE A 437 7.37 0.99 -11.85
C ILE A 437 8.53 0.11 -11.39
N SER A 438 9.28 0.57 -10.39
CA SER A 438 10.50 -0.09 -9.94
C SER A 438 10.59 -0.22 -8.42
N ALA A 439 10.94 -1.42 -7.95
CA ALA A 439 11.27 -1.68 -6.56
C ALA A 439 12.66 -2.31 -6.46
N ASN A 440 13.57 -1.67 -5.74
CA ASN A 440 14.96 -2.13 -5.61
C ASN A 440 15.33 -2.28 -4.13
N ASN A 441 15.67 -3.50 -3.72
CA ASN A 441 16.28 -3.80 -2.43
C ASN A 441 17.70 -4.31 -2.68
N ALA A 442 18.70 -3.49 -2.37
CA ALA A 442 20.09 -3.74 -2.71
C ALA A 442 20.98 -3.74 -1.47
N ALA A 443 21.91 -4.71 -1.41
CA ALA A 443 22.90 -4.84 -0.34
C ALA A 443 22.26 -4.88 1.06
N SER A 444 21.08 -5.51 1.18
CA SER A 444 20.42 -5.69 2.47
C SER A 444 21.07 -6.81 3.27
N VAL A 445 21.14 -6.63 4.59
CA VAL A 445 21.69 -7.66 5.48
C VAL A 445 20.86 -7.85 6.74
N VAL A 446 20.51 -9.10 7.02
CA VAL A 446 19.92 -9.51 8.30
C VAL A 446 20.73 -10.65 8.91
N GLY A 447 21.17 -10.51 10.16
CA GLY A 447 21.97 -11.58 10.76
C GLY A 447 22.81 -11.24 11.96
N VAL A 448 23.72 -12.17 12.28
CA VAL A 448 24.66 -12.04 13.40
C VAL A 448 26.10 -11.94 12.89
N TYR A 449 26.83 -10.98 13.45
CA TYR A 449 28.23 -10.71 13.21
C TYR A 449 29.07 -10.98 14.44
N GLY A 450 30.14 -11.77 14.27
CA GLY A 450 31.17 -11.96 15.29
C GLY A 450 32.44 -11.22 14.90
N ASP A 451 32.79 -10.14 15.60
CA ASP A 451 34.04 -9.38 15.37
C ASP A 451 35.18 -9.92 16.26
N ASN A 452 35.34 -11.24 16.31
CA ASN A 452 36.35 -11.87 17.15
C ASN A 452 37.74 -11.77 16.52
N LYS A 453 38.60 -10.95 17.13
CA LYS A 453 40.03 -10.92 16.83
C LYS A 453 40.68 -12.24 17.28
N VAL A 454 41.81 -12.60 16.64
CA VAL A 454 42.54 -13.87 16.80
C VAL A 454 42.75 -14.20 18.29
N GLY A 455 42.34 -15.40 18.74
CA GLY A 455 42.62 -15.91 20.10
C GLY A 455 41.43 -15.97 21.07
N SER A 456 40.22 -15.60 20.63
CA SER A 456 38.99 -15.62 21.44
C SER A 456 38.41 -17.05 21.57
N ASP A 457 37.82 -17.42 22.72
CA ASP A 457 37.15 -18.71 22.95
C ASP A 457 35.61 -18.54 22.90
N ILE A 458 34.94 -19.46 22.20
CA ILE A 458 33.47 -19.52 22.13
C ILE A 458 33.01 -20.87 22.70
N SER A 459 32.23 -20.83 23.79
CA SER A 459 31.63 -21.99 24.47
C SER A 459 30.15 -21.76 24.69
N GLY A 460 29.34 -22.82 24.70
CA GLY A 460 27.93 -22.71 25.10
C GLY A 460 27.06 -21.81 24.23
N ALA A 461 27.53 -21.35 23.06
CA ALA A 461 26.91 -20.27 22.33
C ALA A 461 25.66 -20.73 21.57
N LYS A 462 24.58 -19.95 21.61
CA LYS A 462 23.39 -20.18 20.77
C LYS A 462 23.12 -18.96 19.89
N LEU A 463 23.38 -19.08 18.58
CA LEU A 463 23.06 -18.03 17.61
C LEU A 463 21.96 -18.51 16.66
N THR A 464 20.90 -17.73 16.51
CA THR A 464 19.75 -18.04 15.68
C THR A 464 19.44 -16.85 14.75
N VAL A 465 19.21 -17.16 13.47
CA VAL A 465 18.71 -16.20 12.47
C VAL A 465 17.53 -16.85 11.76
N GLU A 466 16.31 -16.42 12.09
CA GLU A 466 15.12 -17.09 11.59
C GLU A 466 13.95 -16.19 11.22
N ASN A 467 13.08 -16.64 10.32
CA ASN A 467 11.85 -15.92 9.96
C ASN A 467 12.05 -14.48 9.46
N ASN A 468 13.25 -14.11 8.99
CA ASN A 468 13.51 -12.78 8.46
C ASN A 468 13.12 -12.70 6.99
N THR A 469 12.67 -11.53 6.52
CA THR A 469 12.24 -11.29 5.15
C THR A 469 13.04 -10.18 4.49
N GLN A 470 13.64 -10.46 3.33
CA GLN A 470 14.22 -9.47 2.44
C GLN A 470 13.45 -9.48 1.11
N GLN A 471 12.86 -8.35 0.73
CA GLN A 471 11.91 -8.32 -0.38
C GLN A 471 12.10 -7.11 -1.31
N ALA A 472 11.88 -7.31 -2.60
CA ALA A 472 11.55 -6.26 -3.55
C ALA A 472 10.23 -6.63 -4.26
N THR A 473 9.26 -5.71 -4.32
CA THR A 473 8.00 -5.98 -5.02
C THR A 473 7.52 -4.78 -5.81
N ALA A 474 7.30 -4.98 -7.10
CA ALA A 474 6.79 -3.97 -8.02
C ALA A 474 5.49 -4.47 -8.65
N ILE A 475 4.43 -3.67 -8.56
CA ILE A 475 3.11 -3.98 -9.11
C ILE A 475 2.65 -2.80 -9.95
N GLY A 476 2.38 -3.01 -11.24
CA GLY A 476 1.95 -1.90 -12.11
C GLY A 476 0.57 -1.36 -11.70
N SER A 477 -0.42 -2.23 -11.52
CA SER A 477 -1.72 -1.85 -10.94
C SER A 477 -2.31 -2.95 -10.08
N ASP A 478 -2.92 -2.57 -8.95
CA ASP A 478 -3.62 -3.44 -8.02
C ASP A 478 -5.04 -2.91 -7.74
N ALA A 479 -6.03 -3.80 -7.84
CA ALA A 479 -7.43 -3.46 -7.54
C ALA A 479 -8.12 -4.57 -6.77
N THR A 480 -8.74 -4.22 -5.65
CA THR A 480 -9.70 -5.08 -4.94
C THR A 480 -11.07 -4.43 -4.99
N ASN A 481 -12.01 -5.04 -5.69
CA ASN A 481 -13.37 -4.55 -5.86
C ASN A 481 -14.34 -5.56 -5.26
N LEU A 482 -15.06 -5.16 -4.21
CA LEU A 482 -16.04 -5.99 -3.52
C LEU A 482 -17.43 -5.37 -3.63
N LEU A 483 -18.32 -6.07 -4.32
CA LEU A 483 -19.75 -5.78 -4.30
C LEU A 483 -20.40 -6.76 -3.31
N GLY A 484 -20.40 -6.34 -2.04
CA GLY A 484 -20.74 -7.09 -0.84
C GLY A 484 -20.13 -6.45 0.42
N GLN A 485 -20.46 -7.01 1.58
CA GLN A 485 -19.95 -6.68 2.91
C GLN A 485 -19.03 -7.81 3.41
N VAL A 486 -17.89 -7.48 4.00
CA VAL A 486 -17.14 -8.44 4.82
C VAL A 486 -17.61 -8.29 6.26
N HIS A 487 -18.17 -9.35 6.85
CA HIS A 487 -18.42 -9.42 8.29
C HIS A 487 -17.15 -9.89 8.99
N TYR A 488 -16.73 -9.13 9.99
CA TYR A 488 -15.60 -9.48 10.84
C TYR A 488 -16.11 -9.94 12.21
N GLU A 489 -15.82 -11.17 12.59
CA GLU A 489 -16.01 -11.67 13.95
C GLU A 489 -14.62 -11.86 14.58
N ASP A 490 -14.37 -11.30 15.76
CA ASP A 490 -13.07 -11.33 16.46
C ASP A 490 -11.87 -10.91 15.59
N GLY A 491 -12.06 -9.94 14.69
CA GLY A 491 -11.00 -9.42 13.81
C GLY A 491 -10.62 -10.34 12.64
N LYS A 492 -11.36 -11.45 12.43
CA LYS A 492 -11.24 -12.32 11.25
C LYS A 492 -12.44 -12.11 10.35
N ALA A 493 -12.22 -12.09 9.04
CA ALA A 493 -13.31 -12.15 8.08
C ALA A 493 -14.03 -13.50 8.27
N ASP A 494 -15.24 -13.46 8.81
CA ASP A 494 -16.07 -14.64 9.10
C ASP A 494 -16.91 -15.02 7.88
N HIS A 495 -17.53 -14.03 7.24
CA HIS A 495 -18.38 -14.23 6.07
C HIS A 495 -18.36 -13.00 5.16
N VAL A 496 -18.49 -13.17 3.84
CA VAL A 496 -18.77 -12.07 2.92
C VAL A 496 -20.27 -12.07 2.67
N ALA A 497 -21.02 -11.17 3.32
CA ALA A 497 -22.45 -10.99 3.08
C ALA A 497 -22.65 -10.19 1.78
N GLY A 498 -23.61 -10.55 0.94
CA GLY A 498 -23.77 -9.92 -0.38
C GLY A 498 -24.48 -8.56 -0.40
N LEU A 499 -24.94 -8.18 -1.58
CA LEU A 499 -26.21 -7.45 -1.70
C LEU A 499 -27.29 -8.27 -0.97
N GLY A 500 -27.77 -7.76 0.16
CA GLY A 500 -28.51 -8.51 1.18
C GLY A 500 -29.99 -8.15 1.27
N GLY A 501 -30.86 -9.10 1.61
CA GLY A 501 -32.28 -8.84 1.89
C GLY A 501 -33.24 -10.03 1.87
N ASN A 502 -34.53 -9.81 2.16
CA ASN A 502 -35.58 -10.81 1.90
C ASN A 502 -35.84 -10.98 0.39
N SER A 503 -35.73 -9.90 -0.37
CA SER A 503 -35.76 -9.94 -1.82
C SER A 503 -34.75 -8.98 -2.44
N VAL A 504 -33.99 -9.47 -3.42
CA VAL A 504 -33.08 -8.67 -4.25
C VAL A 504 -33.57 -8.68 -5.69
N ALA A 505 -33.68 -7.52 -6.33
CA ALA A 505 -34.09 -7.36 -7.72
C ALA A 505 -33.18 -6.34 -8.45
N GLY A 506 -33.15 -6.42 -9.79
CA GLY A 506 -32.44 -5.45 -10.63
C GLY A 506 -31.18 -6.00 -11.28
N SER A 507 -30.13 -5.17 -11.34
CA SER A 507 -28.82 -5.55 -11.90
C SER A 507 -27.63 -5.03 -11.11
N ALA A 508 -26.55 -5.80 -11.09
CA ALA A 508 -25.29 -5.39 -10.49
C ALA A 508 -24.06 -5.87 -11.28
N GLY A 509 -22.94 -5.15 -11.17
CA GLY A 509 -21.72 -5.65 -11.78
C GLY A 509 -20.45 -4.85 -11.51
N ILE A 510 -19.32 -5.49 -11.79
CA ILE A 510 -17.99 -4.89 -11.67
C ILE A 510 -17.34 -4.86 -13.04
N ALA A 511 -16.89 -3.68 -13.47
CA ALA A 511 -16.00 -3.51 -14.60
C ALA A 511 -14.65 -3.03 -14.10
N ASN A 512 -13.61 -3.84 -14.32
CA ASN A 512 -12.25 -3.50 -13.94
C ASN A 512 -11.35 -3.58 -15.17
N VAL A 513 -10.67 -2.49 -15.48
CA VAL A 513 -9.75 -2.38 -16.61
C VAL A 513 -8.41 -1.87 -16.08
N GLN A 514 -7.33 -2.62 -16.31
CA GLN A 514 -5.97 -2.23 -15.94
C GLN A 514 -5.07 -2.32 -17.16
N VAL A 515 -4.37 -1.23 -17.48
CA VAL A 515 -3.55 -1.13 -18.69
C VAL A 515 -2.17 -0.58 -18.37
N GLY A 516 -1.14 -1.25 -18.89
CA GLY A 516 0.21 -0.71 -19.03
C GLY A 516 0.65 -0.78 -20.49
N ASP A 517 1.11 0.32 -21.08
CA ASP A 517 1.62 0.33 -22.46
C ASP A 517 3.02 -0.29 -22.60
N ALA A 518 3.56 -0.33 -23.82
CA ALA A 518 4.89 -0.84 -24.10
C ALA A 518 6.02 -0.07 -23.40
N GLY A 519 5.77 1.20 -23.05
CA GLY A 519 6.71 2.07 -22.34
C GLY A 519 6.62 1.99 -20.81
N SER A 520 5.77 1.10 -20.25
CA SER A 520 5.55 1.01 -18.80
C SER A 520 6.08 -0.32 -18.24
N SER A 521 7.37 -0.39 -17.93
CA SER A 521 7.99 -1.58 -17.35
C SER A 521 7.69 -1.71 -15.86
N VAL A 522 7.59 -2.95 -15.38
CA VAL A 522 7.45 -3.28 -13.95
C VAL A 522 8.62 -4.14 -13.51
N ILE A 523 9.49 -3.60 -12.67
CA ILE A 523 10.77 -4.22 -12.31
C ILE A 523 10.92 -4.33 -10.80
N ALA A 524 11.13 -5.54 -10.30
CA ALA A 524 11.53 -5.78 -8.92
C ALA A 524 12.95 -6.36 -8.89
N SER A 525 13.83 -5.80 -8.08
CA SER A 525 15.23 -6.21 -7.96
C SER A 525 15.61 -6.41 -6.50
N LEU A 526 16.03 -7.63 -6.15
CA LEU A 526 16.67 -7.97 -4.89
C LEU A 526 18.11 -8.40 -5.22
N THR A 527 19.09 -7.56 -4.90
CA THR A 527 20.49 -7.79 -5.26
C THR A 527 21.39 -7.72 -4.03
N ASP A 528 22.36 -8.62 -3.94
CA ASP A 528 23.35 -8.66 -2.84
C ASP A 528 22.71 -8.76 -1.44
N ALA A 529 21.52 -9.37 -1.33
CA ALA A 529 20.83 -9.57 -0.07
C ALA A 529 21.42 -10.76 0.72
N VAL A 530 21.60 -10.61 2.03
CA VAL A 530 22.25 -11.63 2.87
C VAL A 530 21.45 -11.88 4.14
N ALA A 531 21.13 -13.15 4.42
CA ALA A 531 20.53 -13.58 5.67
C ALA A 531 21.41 -14.66 6.33
N GLY A 532 21.69 -14.53 7.62
CA GLY A 532 22.39 -15.56 8.41
C GLY A 532 23.64 -15.04 9.13
N PHE A 533 24.78 -15.72 8.93
CA PHE A 533 26.08 -15.33 9.49
C PHE A 533 26.99 -14.81 8.35
N PRO A 534 26.83 -13.53 7.93
CA PRO A 534 27.53 -12.92 6.80
C PRO A 534 29.06 -12.92 6.97
N GLY A 535 29.67 -14.06 6.67
CA GLY A 535 31.09 -14.40 6.83
C GLY A 535 31.44 -15.84 6.43
N ILE A 536 30.45 -16.67 6.09
CA ILE A 536 30.64 -18.09 5.70
C ILE A 536 30.63 -18.31 4.18
N SER A 537 30.20 -17.34 3.36
CA SER A 537 30.23 -17.46 1.90
C SER A 537 31.03 -16.36 1.22
N SER A 538 32.09 -16.77 0.53
CA SER A 538 32.93 -15.91 -0.31
C SER A 538 32.15 -15.30 -1.47
N ARG A 539 31.80 -14.02 -1.36
CA ARG A 539 31.69 -13.04 -2.46
C ARG A 539 31.71 -11.64 -1.84
N ALA A 540 32.91 -11.20 -1.42
CA ALA A 540 33.11 -9.91 -0.77
C ALA A 540 33.05 -8.74 -1.80
N PRO A 541 32.79 -7.49 -1.35
CA PRO A 541 33.79 -6.77 -0.58
C PRO A 541 33.25 -6.18 0.76
N ILE A 542 32.80 -7.03 1.67
CA ILE A 542 33.08 -6.78 3.09
C ILE A 542 34.04 -7.89 3.52
N THR A 543 35.34 -7.58 3.44
CA THR A 543 36.37 -8.47 3.98
C THR A 543 36.39 -8.27 5.49
N LEU A 544 35.53 -8.98 6.22
CA LEU A 544 35.59 -9.05 7.68
C LEU A 544 35.63 -10.53 8.09
N PRO A 545 36.67 -10.96 8.82
CA PRO A 545 36.94 -12.36 9.11
C PRO A 545 35.93 -12.91 10.12
N PHE A 546 35.19 -13.97 9.77
CA PHE A 546 34.50 -14.78 10.77
C PHE A 546 35.39 -15.95 11.23
N PHE A 547 35.50 -16.06 12.55
CA PHE A 547 36.21 -17.05 13.37
C PHE A 547 37.71 -17.27 13.06
N ASN A 548 38.54 -16.33 13.52
CA ASN A 548 39.88 -16.69 14.03
C ASN A 548 39.82 -17.12 15.52
N ALA A 549 38.67 -17.62 15.97
CA ALA A 549 38.36 -17.98 17.37
C ALA A 549 38.27 -19.50 17.53
N ASN A 550 38.54 -20.01 18.74
CA ASN A 550 38.36 -21.42 19.06
C ASN A 550 36.89 -21.67 19.44
N VAL A 551 36.10 -22.21 18.51
CA VAL A 551 34.71 -22.60 18.78
C VAL A 551 34.67 -24.00 19.38
N LYS A 552 34.17 -24.14 20.62
CA LYS A 552 33.83 -25.43 21.20
C LYS A 552 32.51 -25.92 20.61
N GLN A 553 32.62 -26.56 19.44
CA GLN A 553 31.46 -26.97 18.63
C GLN A 553 30.53 -27.97 19.34
N GLU A 554 31.04 -28.77 20.29
CA GLU A 554 30.23 -29.72 21.06
C GLU A 554 29.28 -29.03 22.06
N GLU A 555 29.51 -27.75 22.36
CA GLU A 555 28.77 -26.96 23.34
C GLU A 555 27.96 -25.83 22.69
N SER A 556 28.16 -25.55 21.40
CA SER A 556 27.57 -24.41 20.70
C SER A 556 26.59 -24.82 19.58
N SER A 557 25.58 -24.01 19.32
CA SER A 557 24.57 -24.20 18.27
C SER A 557 24.39 -22.93 17.43
N PHE A 558 24.34 -23.13 16.11
CA PHE A 558 24.13 -22.06 15.11
C PHE A 558 23.00 -22.48 14.17
N SER A 559 21.94 -21.68 14.05
CA SER A 559 20.79 -21.99 13.18
C SER A 559 20.44 -20.83 12.24
N VAL A 560 20.18 -21.18 10.98
CA VAL A 560 19.62 -20.27 9.96
C VAL A 560 18.43 -20.99 9.33
N THR A 561 17.21 -20.56 9.64
CA THR A 561 15.98 -21.26 9.28
C THR A 561 14.90 -20.28 8.83
N ASP A 562 14.05 -20.67 7.88
CA ASP A 562 12.84 -19.91 7.52
C ASP A 562 13.03 -18.44 7.12
N ASN A 563 14.22 -18.05 6.66
CA ASN A 563 14.47 -16.71 6.11
C ASN A 563 14.04 -16.66 4.62
N VAL A 564 13.32 -15.60 4.23
CA VAL A 564 12.78 -15.40 2.88
C VAL A 564 13.56 -14.28 2.17
N GLN A 565 14.02 -14.57 0.95
CA GLN A 565 14.57 -13.59 0.03
C GLN A 565 13.74 -13.63 -1.26
N SER A 566 13.12 -12.51 -1.63
CA SER A 566 12.08 -12.47 -2.67
C SER A 566 12.19 -11.22 -3.55
N ALA A 567 12.19 -11.41 -4.87
CA ALA A 567 11.86 -10.36 -5.83
C ALA A 567 10.60 -10.78 -6.58
N SER A 568 9.61 -9.89 -6.67
CA SER A 568 8.33 -10.16 -7.35
C SER A 568 7.89 -8.96 -8.17
N ALA A 569 7.63 -9.17 -9.46
CA ALA A 569 7.09 -8.15 -10.35
C ALA A 569 5.78 -8.65 -10.97
N SER A 570 4.74 -7.83 -10.92
CA SER A 570 3.44 -8.13 -11.52
C SER A 570 2.96 -6.94 -12.35
N GLY A 571 2.62 -7.15 -13.62
CA GLY A 571 2.13 -6.08 -14.49
C GLY A 571 0.83 -5.47 -13.94
N THR A 572 -0.21 -6.30 -13.85
CA THR A 572 -1.51 -5.93 -13.29
C THR A 572 -2.03 -7.08 -12.45
N GLN A 573 -2.73 -6.77 -11.35
CA GLN A 573 -3.41 -7.75 -10.52
C GLN A 573 -4.74 -7.18 -10.05
N SER A 574 -5.76 -8.04 -10.00
CA SER A 574 -7.06 -7.62 -9.51
C SER A 574 -7.80 -8.77 -8.85
N ARG A 575 -8.64 -8.42 -7.88
CA ARG A 575 -9.61 -9.31 -7.26
C ARG A 575 -10.97 -8.64 -7.32
N ASN A 576 -11.90 -9.27 -8.03
CA ASN A 576 -13.28 -8.82 -8.13
C ASN A 576 -14.17 -9.87 -7.48
N GLU A 577 -15.00 -9.46 -6.54
CA GLU A 577 -15.92 -10.34 -5.82
C GLU A 577 -17.31 -9.71 -5.81
N LEU A 578 -18.29 -10.46 -6.31
CA LEU A 578 -19.71 -10.09 -6.34
C LEU A 578 -20.49 -11.15 -5.58
N VAL A 579 -21.16 -10.72 -4.51
CA VAL A 579 -21.95 -11.61 -3.66
C VAL A 579 -23.39 -11.08 -3.63
N VAL A 580 -24.37 -11.98 -3.79
CA VAL A 580 -25.80 -11.66 -3.71
C VAL A 580 -26.43 -12.68 -2.77
N GLU A 581 -27.01 -12.21 -1.67
CA GLU A 581 -27.57 -13.06 -0.63
C GLU A 581 -29.01 -12.65 -0.33
N SER A 582 -29.96 -13.53 -0.67
CA SER A 582 -31.35 -13.24 -0.41
C SER A 582 -32.20 -14.49 -0.31
N ASN A 583 -33.33 -14.38 0.39
CA ASN A 583 -34.39 -15.39 0.33
C ASN A 583 -35.00 -15.48 -1.07
N SER A 584 -34.94 -14.42 -1.87
CA SER A 584 -35.40 -14.41 -3.26
C SER A 584 -34.61 -13.44 -4.14
N VAL A 585 -34.16 -13.90 -5.32
CA VAL A 585 -33.44 -13.06 -6.30
C VAL A 585 -34.24 -12.97 -7.59
N THR A 586 -34.55 -11.76 -8.03
CA THR A 586 -35.23 -11.46 -9.29
C THR A 586 -34.25 -10.82 -10.27
N ALA A 587 -33.92 -11.52 -11.35
CA ALA A 587 -33.11 -10.97 -12.43
C ALA A 587 -34.00 -10.18 -13.41
N ASN A 588 -33.85 -8.85 -13.46
CA ASN A 588 -34.57 -8.03 -14.43
C ASN A 588 -33.87 -8.10 -15.78
N ILE A 589 -34.46 -8.83 -16.73
CA ILE A 589 -33.98 -8.93 -18.12
C ILE A 589 -34.86 -8.00 -18.96
N GLY A 590 -34.29 -6.88 -19.41
CA GLY A 590 -35.00 -5.89 -20.21
C GLY A 590 -35.61 -6.49 -21.50
N THR A 591 -36.75 -5.95 -21.93
CA THR A 591 -37.54 -6.45 -23.06
C THR A 591 -36.87 -6.30 -24.44
N GLY A 592 -35.68 -5.68 -24.51
CA GLY A 592 -34.85 -5.57 -25.72
C GLY A 592 -33.84 -6.71 -25.92
N ALA A 593 -33.63 -7.58 -24.93
CA ALA A 593 -32.68 -8.70 -24.97
C ALA A 593 -33.25 -9.97 -25.62
N GLN A 594 -34.17 -9.82 -26.58
CA GLN A 594 -34.99 -10.92 -27.13
C GLN A 594 -34.24 -11.92 -28.04
N GLU A 595 -32.95 -11.71 -28.33
CA GLU A 595 -32.17 -12.75 -29.04
C GLU A 595 -31.10 -13.43 -28.18
N HIS A 596 -30.57 -12.78 -27.13
CA HIS A 596 -29.65 -13.41 -26.16
C HIS A 596 -29.75 -12.73 -24.78
N PRO A 597 -30.56 -13.24 -23.84
CA PRO A 597 -30.80 -12.60 -22.53
C PRO A 597 -29.57 -12.53 -21.63
N THR A 598 -28.55 -13.32 -21.96
CA THR A 598 -27.19 -13.25 -21.43
C THR A 598 -26.24 -13.43 -22.61
N SER A 599 -25.42 -12.43 -22.90
CA SER A 599 -24.39 -12.52 -23.94
C SER A 599 -23.06 -12.05 -23.38
N SER A 600 -22.03 -12.85 -23.60
CA SER A 600 -20.63 -12.46 -23.43
C SER A 600 -19.97 -12.52 -24.79
N ASN A 601 -19.31 -11.45 -25.21
CA ASN A 601 -18.44 -11.47 -26.36
C ASN A 601 -17.01 -11.18 -25.89
N THR A 602 -16.13 -12.15 -26.05
CA THR A 602 -14.70 -12.04 -25.74
C THR A 602 -13.93 -12.56 -26.95
N GLY A 603 -13.34 -11.66 -27.72
CA GLY A 603 -12.48 -12.00 -28.85
C GLY A 603 -11.01 -11.91 -28.45
N LEU A 604 -10.25 -12.99 -28.66
CA LEU A 604 -8.79 -13.01 -28.58
C LEU A 604 -8.26 -13.30 -29.98
N ASP A 605 -7.46 -12.42 -30.57
CA ASP A 605 -6.76 -12.72 -31.82
C ASP A 605 -5.28 -13.04 -31.55
N GLY A 606 -4.96 -14.35 -31.58
CA GLY A 606 -3.58 -14.84 -31.46
C GLY A 606 -2.71 -14.60 -32.70
N ALA A 607 -3.25 -14.04 -33.78
CA ALA A 607 -2.48 -13.69 -34.98
C ALA A 607 -1.76 -12.33 -34.87
N TYR A 608 -2.27 -11.39 -34.06
CA TYR A 608 -1.72 -10.04 -33.89
C TYR A 608 -0.55 -9.97 -32.88
N VAL A 609 -0.40 -10.99 -32.04
CA VAL A 609 0.65 -11.08 -30.99
C VAL A 609 2.07 -11.29 -31.57
N ARG A 610 2.24 -11.48 -32.89
CA ARG A 610 3.53 -11.86 -33.49
C ARG A 610 4.40 -10.71 -33.98
N ASP A 611 3.85 -9.50 -34.15
CA ASP A 611 4.58 -8.36 -34.69
C ASP A 611 4.66 -7.24 -33.63
N ASN A 612 5.42 -7.50 -32.56
CA ASN A 612 6.17 -6.57 -31.69
C ASN A 612 5.66 -5.16 -31.27
N GLU A 613 4.47 -4.68 -31.61
CA GLU A 613 4.01 -3.34 -31.17
C GLU A 613 2.55 -3.23 -30.71
N ASP A 614 1.62 -4.14 -31.04
CA ASP A 614 0.20 -3.84 -30.85
C ASP A 614 -0.61 -4.81 -29.96
N SER A 615 -1.54 -4.19 -29.24
CA SER A 615 -2.30 -4.59 -28.05
C SER A 615 -3.12 -5.90 -28.05
N PHE A 616 -3.50 -6.30 -26.82
CA PHE A 616 -4.27 -7.49 -26.40
C PHE A 616 -5.69 -7.64 -27.00
N HIS A 617 -6.15 -6.73 -27.87
CA HIS A 617 -7.56 -6.55 -28.18
C HIS A 617 -7.88 -6.56 -29.67
N THR A 618 -8.93 -7.29 -30.03
CA THR A 618 -9.55 -7.23 -31.36
C THR A 618 -10.35 -5.94 -31.56
N ILE A 619 -10.84 -5.73 -32.78
CA ILE A 619 -11.77 -4.70 -33.27
C ILE A 619 -13.02 -4.45 -32.37
N HIS A 620 -13.31 -5.29 -31.37
CA HIS A 620 -14.47 -5.17 -30.48
C HIS A 620 -14.07 -5.26 -29.00
N GLN A 621 -14.50 -4.27 -28.20
CA GLN A 621 -14.41 -4.30 -26.74
C GLN A 621 -15.11 -5.55 -26.17
N PRO A 622 -14.49 -6.30 -25.25
CA PRO A 622 -15.21 -7.33 -24.52
C PRO A 622 -16.44 -6.74 -23.81
N MET A 623 -17.56 -7.47 -23.89
CA MET A 623 -18.87 -7.01 -23.43
C MET A 623 -19.60 -8.11 -22.67
N ILE A 624 -20.23 -7.74 -21.56
CA ILE A 624 -21.16 -8.56 -20.79
C ILE A 624 -22.50 -7.84 -20.72
N MET A 625 -23.56 -8.52 -21.15
CA MET A 625 -24.94 -8.09 -20.92
C MET A 625 -25.64 -9.15 -20.07
N ALA A 626 -25.89 -8.84 -18.80
CA ALA A 626 -26.45 -9.75 -17.80
C ALA A 626 -27.05 -8.97 -16.62
N ALA A 627 -27.95 -9.60 -15.84
CA ALA A 627 -28.41 -9.01 -14.59
C ALA A 627 -27.27 -8.90 -13.56
N TYR A 628 -26.38 -9.89 -13.49
CA TYR A 628 -25.21 -9.89 -12.63
C TYR A 628 -23.97 -10.22 -13.45
N GLY A 629 -22.94 -9.37 -13.42
CA GLY A 629 -21.78 -9.52 -14.30
C GLY A 629 -20.47 -9.02 -13.71
N LEU A 630 -19.37 -9.64 -14.16
CA LEU A 630 -18.00 -9.28 -13.79
C LEU A 630 -17.16 -9.26 -15.07
N ILE A 631 -16.57 -8.13 -15.41
CA ILE A 631 -15.54 -8.05 -16.46
C ILE A 631 -14.23 -7.56 -15.84
N ASN A 632 -13.17 -8.31 -16.09
CA ASN A 632 -11.81 -7.94 -15.75
C ASN A 632 -10.99 -7.95 -17.03
N ASP A 633 -10.49 -6.79 -17.41
CA ASP A 633 -9.66 -6.59 -18.59
C ASP A 633 -8.29 -6.08 -18.15
N GLN A 634 -7.24 -6.81 -18.50
CA GLN A 634 -5.89 -6.58 -18.02
C GLN A 634 -4.91 -6.72 -19.17
N SER A 635 -4.11 -5.68 -19.41
CA SER A 635 -3.03 -5.71 -20.39
C SER A 635 -1.78 -5.03 -19.87
N ILE A 636 -0.62 -5.57 -20.26
CA ILE A 636 0.70 -5.01 -20.02
C ILE A 636 1.54 -5.22 -21.28
N GLY A 637 1.96 -4.13 -21.92
CA GLY A 637 2.86 -4.15 -23.07
C GLY A 637 4.33 -4.07 -22.66
N GLY A 638 4.62 -3.42 -21.52
CA GLY A 638 5.96 -3.24 -20.99
C GLY A 638 6.53 -4.50 -20.37
N ARG A 639 7.83 -4.47 -20.04
CA ARG A 639 8.52 -5.62 -19.46
C ARG A 639 8.11 -5.81 -18.01
N VAL A 640 7.74 -7.03 -17.63
CA VAL A 640 7.56 -7.42 -16.23
C VAL A 640 8.73 -8.32 -15.82
N ASN A 641 9.57 -7.87 -14.89
CA ASN A 641 10.80 -8.56 -14.54
C ASN A 641 11.08 -8.58 -13.03
N ALA A 642 11.33 -9.77 -12.50
CA ALA A 642 11.81 -9.97 -11.14
C ALA A 642 13.25 -10.49 -11.17
N LEU A 643 14.17 -9.75 -10.58
CA LEU A 643 15.58 -10.07 -10.46
C LEU A 643 15.88 -10.44 -9.01
N GLY A 644 16.14 -11.73 -8.76
CA GLY A 644 16.50 -12.23 -7.43
C GLY A 644 18.02 -12.28 -7.18
N PRO A 645 18.42 -12.52 -5.91
CA PRO A 645 19.82 -12.55 -5.48
C PRO A 645 20.62 -13.74 -6.02
#